data_AF-A0A1Q5U4Q1-F1
#
_entry.id   AF-A0A1Q5U4Q1-F1
#
_cell.length_a   1.000
_cell.length_b   1.000
_cell.length_c   1.000
_cell.angle_alpha   90.00
_cell.angle_beta   90.00
_cell.angle_gamma   90.00
#
_symmetry.space_group_name_H-M   'P 1'
#
loop_
_entity.id
_entity.type
_entity.pdbx_description
1 polymer ?
#
loop_
_entity_poly.entity_id
_entity_poly.type
_entity_poly.pdbx_seq_one_letter_code
_entity_poly.pdbx_strand_id
1 'polypeptide(L)'
;MERTKWLDGLRGIAAAIVAADHFFMSDVWHPFVSFWTDPPEGNRHFVQLPPIRILFSAHGMVTLFMVISGYAISISLLKARNSPQFLARASSAVVRRVFRIYLPVLVTASLAQIFYFFDLYHWPFDQAFLDTLPKPWTAPWKHITWVLNYMADSINIIAFEYRGALNGQLWTMPVEFRGSNVVYLLIVGLSGWRAKSRFYSLPIIASFFLWYGNWDIFGFIWGLWLAERATTTTASLPSDEPFNAEFEMAEFEDDDRPNSFFTAPLRLGSWGGKRRCGNMKSKRPDCITVSRIGAILTFIAGYYLLCLGNDGHLPPGYQFLSVLQPARWKDNWNIYHFCWKTIGSAMLVYAIGELPSLVAGLSVLVSAEAVPKTPQVFAHPKEPSNFKPGPSNRPHGRVCKVTPDVTDAGPAILAAAHKCNRGGTVFLPSGDFVIATALDLTFLDDVDFAIWGNITFKQDIDLWPTQAFQYTYQSASMFWRFGGKNVNIYGDGKGVIDGKLLILWSSCKPILIYRAEGAGQFWWSAMAKNSSVMRPCLLGTDGLHHATISGLKMLNPPGWFNLISNSTDVLVSDMTMLVGSQLTGAPAKNTDGWDIYRSSNIVIQNSVIVNTDDCVSFKPNSTQVVVQGLDCTGSHGISVGSLGQYQGETDLVEDLYIYNITMTNAGDFARIKVWPGVPPNVTGSTSGGGLGLVRNVTYENMHSVNNDHVISVSQCYYAKSQDACNQYPSKLVIEDILFKDFQGTTSKKYDPKIGDLTCSSPDVCHNIEVVNINVTPPSGKAAVFNCVNMQGSNLRNITCA
;
A
#
# COMPACT_ATOMS: atom_id res chain seq x y z
N MET A 1 -4.84 -3.24 0.87
CA MET A 1 -5.10 -4.51 1.60
C MET A 1 -6.09 -4.14 2.68
N GLU A 2 -7.40 -4.31 2.43
CA GLU A 2 -8.42 -3.88 3.39
C GLU A 2 -8.32 -4.76 4.64
N ARG A 3 -7.69 -4.22 5.68
CA ARG A 3 -7.64 -4.82 7.00
C ARG A 3 -9.08 -4.79 7.50
N THR A 4 -9.62 -5.94 7.92
CA THR A 4 -10.99 -6.05 8.45
C THR A 4 -11.13 -5.15 9.68
N LYS A 5 -11.58 -3.90 9.47
CA LYS A 5 -11.56 -2.81 10.47
C LYS A 5 -12.27 -3.21 11.78
N TRP A 6 -13.34 -4.00 11.69
CA TRP A 6 -14.05 -4.53 12.86
C TRP A 6 -13.22 -5.48 13.72
N LEU A 7 -12.31 -6.28 13.13
CA LEU A 7 -11.39 -7.14 13.89
C LEU A 7 -10.33 -6.32 14.61
N ASP A 8 -9.88 -5.19 14.03
CA ASP A 8 -8.98 -4.27 14.71
C ASP A 8 -9.66 -3.55 15.86
N GLY A 9 -10.91 -3.12 15.67
CA GLY A 9 -11.75 -2.55 16.74
C GLY A 9 -11.95 -3.54 17.89
N LEU A 10 -12.31 -4.79 17.57
CA LEU A 10 -12.46 -5.86 18.57
C LEU A 10 -11.15 -6.15 19.31
N ARG A 11 -10.02 -6.19 18.59
CA ARG A 11 -8.70 -6.37 19.17
C ARG A 11 -8.30 -5.20 20.08
N GLY A 12 -8.68 -3.97 19.71
CA GLY A 12 -8.46 -2.78 20.52
C GLY A 12 -9.23 -2.82 21.84
N ILE A 13 -10.51 -3.20 21.80
CA ILE A 13 -11.34 -3.38 23.00
C ILE A 13 -10.75 -4.46 23.93
N ALA A 14 -10.39 -5.62 23.36
CA ALA A 14 -9.76 -6.69 24.12
C ALA A 14 -8.44 -6.25 24.76
N ALA A 15 -7.64 -5.46 24.05
CA ALA A 15 -6.37 -4.94 24.56
C ALA A 15 -6.57 -3.94 25.70
N ALA A 16 -7.58 -3.07 25.60
CA ALA A 16 -7.92 -2.13 26.67
C ALA A 16 -8.36 -2.86 27.96
N ILE A 17 -9.15 -3.93 27.83
CA ILE A 17 -9.58 -4.76 28.96
C ILE A 17 -8.38 -5.44 29.63
N VAL A 18 -7.47 -6.04 28.84
CA VAL A 18 -6.26 -6.69 29.37
C VAL A 18 -5.28 -5.67 29.97
N ALA A 19 -5.15 -4.48 29.38
CA ALA A 19 -4.32 -3.42 29.93
C ALA A 19 -4.89 -2.89 31.26
N ALA A 20 -6.20 -2.71 31.35
CA ALA A 20 -6.87 -2.33 32.60
C ALA A 20 -6.64 -3.40 33.69
N ASP A 21 -6.80 -4.67 33.36
CA ASP A 21 -6.51 -5.79 34.27
C ASP A 21 -5.08 -5.76 34.81
N HIS A 22 -4.08 -5.59 33.93
CA HIS A 22 -2.68 -5.46 34.35
C HIS A 22 -2.39 -4.20 35.16
N PHE A 23 -3.08 -3.09 34.90
CA PHE A 23 -2.87 -1.83 35.61
C PHE A 23 -3.49 -1.84 37.01
N PHE A 24 -4.65 -2.48 37.18
CA PHE A 24 -5.35 -2.57 38.47
C PHE A 24 -5.03 -3.87 39.24
N MET A 25 -4.01 -4.62 38.80
CA MET A 25 -3.60 -5.91 39.35
C MET A 25 -3.49 -5.86 40.89
N SER A 26 -4.39 -6.59 41.56
CA SER A 26 -4.46 -6.87 43.01
C SER A 26 -5.22 -5.87 43.92
N ASP A 27 -5.57 -4.67 43.45
CA ASP A 27 -6.33 -3.71 44.29
C ASP A 27 -7.86 -3.88 44.16
N VAL A 28 -8.32 -4.54 43.10
CA VAL A 28 -9.75 -4.75 42.81
C VAL A 28 -10.03 -6.25 42.62
N TRP A 29 -10.06 -7.01 43.72
CA TRP A 29 -10.22 -8.49 43.68
C TRP A 29 -11.63 -8.96 43.27
N HIS A 30 -12.67 -8.16 43.56
CA HIS A 30 -14.07 -8.56 43.41
C HIS A 30 -14.50 -9.04 41.98
N PRO A 31 -14.02 -8.48 40.86
CA PRO A 31 -14.47 -8.89 39.51
C PRO A 31 -13.91 -10.24 39.01
N PHE A 32 -12.86 -10.77 39.64
CA PHE A 32 -12.18 -12.01 39.19
C PHE A 32 -12.99 -13.28 39.49
N VAL A 33 -13.81 -13.23 40.54
CA VAL A 33 -14.71 -14.30 40.96
C VAL A 33 -16.16 -14.00 40.55
N SER A 34 -16.93 -15.06 40.36
CA SER A 34 -18.31 -15.01 39.93
C SER A 34 -19.24 -14.50 41.02
N PHE A 35 -20.34 -13.88 40.60
CA PHE A 35 -21.37 -13.34 41.50
C PHE A 35 -21.93 -14.38 42.49
N TRP A 36 -21.82 -15.67 42.18
CA TRP A 36 -22.37 -16.76 43.00
C TRP A 36 -21.33 -17.48 43.86
N THR A 37 -20.08 -17.01 43.87
CA THR A 37 -18.97 -17.63 44.61
C THR A 37 -19.07 -17.34 46.11
N ASP A 38 -18.66 -18.29 46.94
CA ASP A 38 -18.64 -18.15 48.41
C ASP A 38 -17.33 -17.51 48.89
N PRO A 39 -17.33 -16.74 50.00
CA PRO A 39 -18.50 -16.36 50.80
C PRO A 39 -19.35 -15.26 50.12
N PRO A 40 -20.69 -15.22 50.33
CA PRO A 40 -21.57 -14.23 49.72
C PRO A 40 -21.23 -12.77 50.06
N GLU A 41 -20.69 -12.51 51.25
CA GLU A 41 -20.44 -11.17 51.77
C GLU A 41 -19.43 -10.36 50.94
N GLY A 42 -18.51 -11.03 50.22
CA GLY A 42 -17.49 -10.39 49.36
C GLY A 42 -17.75 -10.46 47.86
N ASN A 43 -18.80 -11.16 47.41
CA ASN A 43 -18.95 -11.62 46.03
C ASN A 43 -20.35 -11.36 45.42
N ARG A 44 -21.13 -10.43 45.97
CA ARG A 44 -22.48 -10.10 45.47
C ARG A 44 -22.53 -8.70 44.86
N HIS A 45 -21.63 -8.42 43.93
CA HIS A 45 -21.53 -7.14 43.24
C HIS A 45 -22.08 -7.21 41.82
N PHE A 46 -22.89 -6.23 41.40
CA PHE A 46 -23.49 -6.17 40.05
C PHE A 46 -22.46 -6.28 38.91
N VAL A 47 -21.23 -5.80 39.14
CA VAL A 47 -20.12 -5.87 38.17
C VAL A 47 -19.73 -7.30 37.79
N GLN A 48 -20.02 -8.29 38.64
CA GLN A 48 -19.70 -9.71 38.43
C GLN A 48 -20.74 -10.45 37.56
N LEU A 49 -21.85 -9.80 37.20
CA LEU A 49 -22.90 -10.40 36.37
C LEU A 49 -22.66 -10.11 34.87
N PRO A 50 -22.93 -11.07 33.97
CA PRO A 50 -23.10 -10.78 32.55
C PRO A 50 -24.28 -9.79 32.36
N PRO A 51 -24.19 -8.81 31.43
CA PRO A 51 -23.12 -8.63 30.46
C PRO A 51 -21.93 -7.79 30.96
N ILE A 52 -22.04 -7.12 32.10
CA ILE A 52 -21.08 -6.10 32.58
C ILE A 52 -19.71 -6.70 32.85
N ARG A 53 -19.67 -7.95 33.33
CA ARG A 53 -18.43 -8.66 33.67
C ARG A 53 -17.39 -8.72 32.55
N ILE A 54 -17.80 -8.67 31.28
CA ILE A 54 -16.87 -8.77 30.15
C ILE A 54 -15.72 -7.75 30.26
N LEU A 55 -15.99 -6.57 30.83
CA LEU A 55 -15.04 -5.47 31.03
C LEU A 55 -13.89 -5.83 31.98
N PHE A 56 -14.05 -6.89 32.76
CA PHE A 56 -13.09 -7.40 33.73
C PHE A 56 -12.66 -8.85 33.41
N SER A 57 -13.03 -9.38 32.23
CA SER A 57 -12.70 -10.76 31.84
C SER A 57 -11.43 -10.81 30.99
N ALA A 58 -10.28 -10.47 31.59
CA ALA A 58 -8.98 -10.47 30.89
C ALA A 58 -8.62 -11.85 30.33
N HIS A 59 -8.82 -12.93 31.09
CA HIS A 59 -8.61 -14.30 30.62
C HIS A 59 -9.52 -14.65 29.42
N GLY A 60 -10.74 -14.11 29.35
CA GLY A 60 -11.60 -14.24 28.19
C GLY A 60 -11.01 -13.55 26.96
N MET A 61 -10.49 -12.33 27.13
CA MET A 61 -9.84 -11.57 26.06
C MET A 61 -8.58 -12.26 25.52
N VAL A 62 -7.81 -12.97 26.35
CA VAL A 62 -6.66 -13.78 25.89
C VAL A 62 -7.12 -14.86 24.91
N THR A 63 -8.20 -15.58 25.22
CA THR A 63 -8.75 -16.59 24.29
C THR A 63 -9.30 -15.98 23.00
N LEU A 64 -9.81 -14.74 23.08
CA LEU A 64 -10.28 -13.99 21.92
C LEU A 64 -9.13 -13.60 21.00
N PHE A 65 -7.99 -13.19 21.55
CA PHE A 65 -6.78 -12.91 20.77
C PHE A 65 -6.31 -14.13 19.99
N MET A 66 -6.33 -15.34 20.56
CA MET A 66 -5.91 -16.56 19.84
C MET A 66 -6.75 -16.80 18.57
N VAL A 67 -8.07 -16.59 18.66
CA VAL A 67 -8.98 -16.74 17.51
C VAL A 67 -8.76 -15.64 16.46
N ILE A 68 -8.64 -14.38 16.89
CA ILE A 68 -8.40 -13.24 16.00
C ILE A 68 -7.04 -13.37 15.30
N SER A 69 -6.00 -13.77 16.03
CA SER A 69 -4.67 -14.01 15.50
C SER A 69 -4.67 -15.11 14.45
N GLY A 70 -5.33 -16.25 14.72
CA GLY A 70 -5.52 -17.33 13.74
C GLY A 70 -6.18 -16.84 12.46
N TYR A 71 -7.22 -16.00 12.55
CA TYR A 71 -7.86 -15.41 11.37
C TYR A 71 -6.93 -14.46 10.60
N ALA A 72 -6.29 -13.53 11.30
CA ALA A 72 -5.50 -12.45 10.72
C ALA A 72 -4.26 -12.96 9.96
N ILE A 73 -3.59 -14.00 10.47
CA ILE A 73 -2.42 -14.59 9.80
C ILE A 73 -2.82 -15.47 8.62
N SER A 74 -4.00 -16.08 8.70
CA SER A 74 -4.49 -16.99 7.67
C SER A 74 -4.95 -16.23 6.43
N ILE A 75 -5.71 -15.14 6.61
CA ILE A 75 -6.42 -14.50 5.49
C ILE A 75 -5.49 -14.06 4.34
N SER A 76 -4.29 -13.55 4.63
CA SER A 76 -3.33 -13.14 3.58
C SER A 76 -2.69 -14.32 2.87
N LEU A 77 -2.45 -15.43 3.58
CA LEU A 77 -1.84 -16.63 3.02
C LEU A 77 -2.86 -17.45 2.22
N LEU A 78 -4.10 -17.58 2.71
CA LEU A 78 -5.20 -18.23 2.02
C LEU A 78 -5.50 -17.55 0.67
N LYS A 79 -5.51 -16.22 0.62
CA LYS A 79 -5.67 -15.44 -0.63
C LYS A 79 -4.52 -15.68 -1.62
N ALA A 80 -3.33 -16.03 -1.14
CA ALA A 80 -2.16 -16.30 -1.96
C ALA A 80 -1.97 -17.79 -2.28
N ARG A 81 -2.84 -18.70 -1.81
CA ARG A 81 -2.65 -20.16 -1.90
C ARG A 81 -2.41 -20.68 -3.31
N ASN A 82 -3.13 -20.13 -4.29
CA ASN A 82 -3.02 -20.55 -5.69
C ASN A 82 -1.96 -19.75 -6.48
N SER A 83 -1.22 -18.85 -5.82
CA SER A 83 -0.15 -18.07 -6.47
C SER A 83 1.17 -18.84 -6.49
N PRO A 84 2.01 -18.70 -7.53
CA PRO A 84 3.37 -19.24 -7.53
C PRO A 84 4.25 -18.67 -6.40
N GLN A 85 3.86 -17.54 -5.78
CA GLN A 85 4.57 -16.99 -4.61
C GLN A 85 4.04 -17.51 -3.26
N PHE A 86 3.13 -18.48 -3.24
CA PHE A 86 2.53 -19.01 -2.00
C PHE A 86 3.58 -19.43 -0.96
N LEU A 87 4.52 -20.29 -1.37
CA LEU A 87 5.57 -20.79 -0.48
C LEU A 87 6.53 -19.69 -0.04
N ALA A 88 6.92 -18.78 -0.94
CA ALA A 88 7.76 -17.63 -0.61
C ALA A 88 7.07 -16.70 0.41
N ARG A 89 5.76 -16.48 0.27
CA ARG A 89 4.97 -15.68 1.22
C ARG A 89 4.80 -16.39 2.56
N ALA A 90 4.57 -17.71 2.56
CA ALA A 90 4.48 -18.50 3.78
C ALA A 90 5.82 -18.50 4.54
N SER A 91 6.93 -18.76 3.85
CA SER A 91 8.29 -18.68 4.40
C SER A 91 8.58 -17.30 5.00
N SER A 92 8.29 -16.23 4.25
CA SER A 92 8.49 -14.87 4.71
C SER A 92 7.59 -14.51 5.91
N ALA A 93 6.37 -15.06 5.97
CA ALA A 93 5.46 -14.87 7.10
C ALA A 93 5.94 -15.58 8.39
N VAL A 94 6.55 -16.76 8.27
CA VAL A 94 7.16 -17.49 9.39
C VAL A 94 8.34 -16.69 9.94
N VAL A 95 9.30 -16.30 9.08
CA VAL A 95 10.54 -15.61 9.49
C VAL A 95 10.25 -14.25 10.12
N ARG A 96 9.43 -13.40 9.47
CA ARG A 96 9.12 -12.06 10.03
C ARG A 96 8.40 -12.13 11.37
N ARG A 97 7.64 -13.21 11.62
CA ARG A 97 6.88 -13.34 12.87
C ARG A 97 7.77 -13.57 14.08
N VAL A 98 8.89 -14.29 13.91
CA VAL A 98 9.89 -14.49 14.98
C VAL A 98 10.38 -13.13 15.48
N PHE A 99 10.87 -12.28 14.56
CA PHE A 99 11.36 -10.95 14.92
C PHE A 99 10.26 -10.07 15.49
N ARG A 100 9.05 -10.12 14.93
CA ARG A 100 7.93 -9.29 15.40
C ARG A 100 7.51 -9.61 16.84
N ILE A 101 7.52 -10.88 17.24
CA ILE A 101 7.10 -11.30 18.58
C ILE A 101 8.26 -11.16 19.57
N TYR A 102 9.43 -11.67 19.24
CA TYR A 102 10.51 -11.83 20.23
C TYR A 102 11.47 -10.64 20.32
N LEU A 103 11.52 -9.73 19.33
CA LEU A 103 12.36 -8.53 19.46
C LEU A 103 11.85 -7.59 20.57
N PRO A 104 10.53 -7.26 20.67
CA PRO A 104 10.01 -6.50 21.80
C PRO A 104 10.17 -7.23 23.15
N VAL A 105 10.01 -8.56 23.17
CA VAL A 105 10.20 -9.38 24.38
C VAL A 105 11.65 -9.31 24.85
N LEU A 106 12.62 -9.42 23.95
CA LEU A 106 14.04 -9.27 24.28
C LEU A 106 14.33 -7.91 24.90
N VAL A 107 13.87 -6.82 24.27
CA VAL A 107 14.09 -5.45 24.76
C VAL A 107 13.48 -5.26 26.15
N THR A 108 12.23 -5.66 26.34
CA THR A 108 11.53 -5.51 27.62
C THR A 108 12.10 -6.40 28.73
N ALA A 109 12.49 -7.63 28.42
CA ALA A 109 13.18 -8.52 29.35
C ALA A 109 14.56 -7.98 29.75
N SER A 110 15.33 -7.45 28.80
CA SER A 110 16.61 -6.80 29.08
C SER A 110 16.44 -5.56 29.96
N LEU A 111 15.48 -4.67 29.65
CA LEU A 111 15.23 -3.47 30.46
C LEU A 111 14.76 -3.81 31.87
N ALA A 112 13.84 -4.75 32.03
CA ALA A 112 13.37 -5.20 33.35
C ALA A 112 14.53 -5.77 34.18
N GLN A 113 15.40 -6.58 33.55
CA GLN A 113 16.56 -7.14 34.22
C GLN A 113 17.60 -6.08 34.60
N ILE A 114 17.78 -5.05 33.77
CA ILE A 114 18.65 -3.91 34.04
C ILE A 114 18.13 -3.10 35.24
N PHE A 115 16.83 -2.78 35.26
CA PHE A 115 16.22 -2.04 36.37
C PHE A 115 16.29 -2.82 37.68
N TYR A 116 16.09 -4.14 37.64
CA TYR A 116 16.28 -5.01 38.79
C TYR A 116 17.76 -5.08 39.25
N PHE A 117 18.71 -5.16 38.31
CA PHE A 117 20.14 -5.19 38.65
C PHE A 117 20.60 -3.93 39.41
N PHE A 118 20.12 -2.76 38.99
CA PHE A 118 20.43 -1.48 39.62
C PHE A 118 19.56 -1.14 40.83
N ASP A 119 18.67 -2.04 41.25
CA ASP A 119 17.75 -1.83 42.37
C ASP A 119 16.86 -0.58 42.21
N LEU A 120 16.49 -0.26 40.96
CA LEU A 120 15.75 0.97 40.62
C LEU A 120 14.23 0.82 40.81
N TYR A 121 13.74 -0.39 41.13
CA TYR A 121 12.32 -0.66 41.26
C TYR A 121 12.03 -1.83 42.20
N HIS A 122 11.14 -1.61 43.17
CA HIS A 122 10.76 -2.59 44.20
C HIS A 122 9.31 -3.06 43.95
N TRP A 123 9.14 -4.25 43.40
CA TRP A 123 7.83 -4.90 43.27
C TRP A 123 7.75 -6.08 44.26
N PRO A 124 6.63 -6.27 44.99
CA PRO A 124 6.47 -7.40 45.89
C PRO A 124 6.27 -8.69 45.09
N PHE A 125 7.38 -9.30 44.68
CA PHE A 125 7.36 -10.64 44.08
C PHE A 125 7.28 -11.70 45.18
N ASP A 126 6.83 -12.90 44.80
CA ASP A 126 6.92 -14.09 45.65
C ASP A 126 8.38 -14.32 46.06
N GLN A 127 8.62 -14.51 47.36
CA GLN A 127 9.94 -14.72 47.94
C GLN A 127 10.62 -15.93 47.30
N ALA A 128 9.86 -16.98 46.97
CA ALA A 128 10.37 -18.17 46.29
C ALA A 128 10.87 -17.88 44.87
N PHE A 129 10.28 -16.89 44.18
CA PHE A 129 10.75 -16.45 42.85
C PHE A 129 12.00 -15.57 42.96
N LEU A 130 12.03 -14.63 43.92
CA LEU A 130 13.17 -13.77 44.16
C LEU A 130 14.45 -14.56 44.48
N ASP A 131 14.31 -15.69 45.19
CA ASP A 131 15.42 -16.58 45.51
C ASP A 131 16.01 -17.29 44.28
N THR A 132 15.28 -17.36 43.17
CA THR A 132 15.77 -17.89 41.88
C THR A 132 16.53 -16.86 41.04
N LEU A 133 16.42 -15.56 41.39
CA LEU A 133 17.06 -14.47 40.66
C LEU A 133 18.45 -14.15 41.25
N PRO A 134 19.44 -13.77 40.42
CA PRO A 134 20.70 -13.24 40.94
C PRO A 134 20.45 -11.94 41.73
N LYS A 135 21.16 -11.73 42.84
CA LYS A 135 20.93 -10.56 43.71
C LYS A 135 21.31 -9.25 42.99
N PRO A 136 20.61 -8.13 43.25
CA PRO A 136 20.96 -6.82 42.71
C PRO A 136 22.43 -6.48 42.97
N TRP A 137 23.05 -5.72 42.05
CA TRP A 137 24.48 -5.34 42.08
C TRP A 137 25.49 -6.50 42.10
N THR A 138 25.05 -7.77 41.97
CA THR A 138 25.95 -8.93 41.97
C THR A 138 26.04 -9.59 40.60
N ALA A 139 27.24 -10.04 40.21
CA ALA A 139 27.49 -10.91 39.06
C ALA A 139 26.68 -10.56 37.78
N PRO A 140 27.00 -9.45 37.07
CA PRO A 140 26.23 -8.97 35.92
C PRO A 140 26.05 -10.02 34.81
N TRP A 141 27.02 -10.91 34.63
CA TRP A 141 26.91 -12.05 33.72
C TRP A 141 25.79 -13.02 34.08
N LYS A 142 25.46 -13.22 35.36
CA LYS A 142 24.31 -14.05 35.74
C LYS A 142 22.99 -13.45 35.28
N HIS A 143 22.86 -12.12 35.29
CA HIS A 143 21.69 -11.41 34.78
C HIS A 143 21.55 -11.55 33.26
N ILE A 144 22.66 -11.48 32.51
CA ILE A 144 22.63 -11.71 31.06
C ILE A 144 22.29 -13.16 30.72
N THR A 145 22.91 -14.13 31.39
CA THR A 145 22.59 -15.55 31.18
C THR A 145 21.15 -15.86 31.51
N TRP A 146 20.55 -15.17 32.50
CA TRP A 146 19.14 -15.31 32.81
C TRP A 146 18.26 -14.84 31.64
N VAL A 147 18.53 -13.67 31.06
CA VAL A 147 17.78 -13.18 29.90
C VAL A 147 17.92 -14.12 28.70
N LEU A 148 19.13 -14.62 28.42
CA LEU A 148 19.36 -15.55 27.32
C LEU A 148 18.61 -16.88 27.51
N ASN A 149 18.64 -17.44 28.73
CA ASN A 149 17.88 -18.65 29.05
C ASN A 149 16.37 -18.40 28.96
N TYR A 150 15.89 -17.28 29.49
CA TYR A 150 14.49 -16.86 29.38
C TYR A 150 14.03 -16.77 27.92
N MET A 151 14.87 -16.20 27.03
CA MET A 151 14.58 -16.14 25.60
C MET A 151 14.61 -17.53 24.95
N ALA A 152 15.57 -18.38 25.29
CA ALA A 152 15.67 -19.74 24.77
C ALA A 152 14.43 -20.57 25.15
N ASP A 153 14.02 -20.51 26.42
CA ASP A 153 12.83 -21.19 26.93
C ASP A 153 11.55 -20.65 26.26
N SER A 154 11.46 -19.32 26.09
CA SER A 154 10.31 -18.66 25.45
C SER A 154 10.17 -18.96 23.95
N ILE A 155 11.26 -19.32 23.26
CA ILE A 155 11.26 -19.67 21.83
C ILE A 155 10.97 -21.18 21.62
N ASN A 156 11.06 -22.00 22.67
CA ASN A 156 10.85 -23.44 22.57
C ASN A 156 9.38 -23.79 22.28
N ILE A 157 9.10 -24.15 21.02
CA ILE A 157 7.75 -24.49 20.55
C ILE A 157 7.31 -25.93 20.89
N ILE A 158 8.23 -26.79 21.33
CA ILE A 158 7.99 -28.23 21.55
C ILE A 158 7.82 -28.52 23.04
N ALA A 159 8.79 -28.12 23.86
CA ALA A 159 8.77 -28.30 25.31
C ALA A 159 8.60 -26.92 25.96
N PHE A 160 7.33 -26.52 26.14
CA PHE A 160 6.99 -25.24 26.74
C PHE A 160 7.33 -25.26 28.23
N GLU A 161 8.37 -24.51 28.62
CA GLU A 161 8.70 -24.23 30.01
C GLU A 161 8.46 -22.74 30.26
N TYR A 162 7.38 -22.41 30.97
CA TYR A 162 7.22 -21.06 31.47
C TYR A 162 8.03 -20.89 32.75
N ARG A 163 9.20 -20.26 32.64
CA ARG A 163 9.94 -19.79 33.81
C ARG A 163 9.33 -18.47 34.25
N GLY A 164 8.89 -18.42 35.51
CA GLY A 164 8.46 -17.17 36.13
C GLY A 164 9.48 -16.08 35.84
N ALA A 165 9.02 -14.90 35.46
CA ALA A 165 9.88 -13.82 35.00
C ALA A 165 9.41 -12.50 35.61
N LEU A 166 10.34 -11.53 35.68
CA LEU A 166 10.02 -10.14 36.01
C LEU A 166 8.87 -9.59 35.14
N ASN A 167 8.72 -10.12 33.92
CA ASN A 167 7.64 -9.81 32.99
C ASN A 167 6.65 -10.99 32.88
N GLY A 168 5.99 -11.33 33.99
CA GLY A 168 5.14 -12.51 34.08
C GLY A 168 3.92 -12.52 33.13
N GLN A 169 3.59 -11.38 32.54
CA GLN A 169 2.52 -11.16 31.59
C GLN A 169 2.86 -11.66 30.18
N LEU A 170 4.15 -11.90 29.89
CA LEU A 170 4.61 -12.30 28.55
C LEU A 170 4.41 -13.80 28.24
N TRP A 171 3.82 -14.56 29.16
CA TRP A 171 3.53 -15.99 28.99
C TRP A 171 2.67 -16.31 27.75
N THR A 172 1.92 -15.33 27.23
CA THR A 172 1.11 -15.48 26.02
C THR A 172 1.94 -15.46 24.73
N MET A 173 3.16 -14.93 24.73
CA MET A 173 3.98 -14.77 23.52
C MET A 173 4.41 -16.13 22.89
N PRO A 174 4.89 -17.12 23.67
CA PRO A 174 5.20 -18.44 23.11
C PRO A 174 3.94 -19.18 22.65
N VAL A 175 2.81 -19.00 23.35
CA VAL A 175 1.50 -19.56 22.97
C VAL A 175 1.08 -19.03 21.59
N GLU A 176 1.19 -17.70 21.41
CA GLU A 176 0.92 -17.01 20.15
C GLU A 176 1.82 -17.51 19.01
N PHE A 177 3.12 -17.71 19.28
CA PHE A 177 4.06 -18.22 18.29
C PHE A 177 3.78 -19.68 17.92
N ARG A 178 3.54 -20.54 18.91
CA ARG A 178 3.16 -21.96 18.72
C ARG A 178 1.91 -22.10 17.86
N GLY A 179 0.82 -21.42 18.21
CA GLY A 179 -0.43 -21.48 17.46
C GLY A 179 -0.29 -20.99 16.02
N SER A 180 0.57 -19.99 15.80
CA SER A 180 0.87 -19.48 14.47
C SER A 180 1.59 -20.50 13.59
N ASN A 181 2.55 -21.23 14.14
CA ASN A 181 3.27 -22.28 13.42
C ASN A 181 2.34 -23.44 13.05
N VAL A 182 1.42 -23.83 13.94
CA VAL A 182 0.39 -24.83 13.62
C VAL A 182 -0.48 -24.38 12.44
N VAL A 183 -0.92 -23.12 12.43
CA VAL A 183 -1.71 -22.57 11.32
C VAL A 183 -0.91 -22.54 10.02
N TYR A 184 0.36 -22.13 10.04
CA TYR A 184 1.20 -22.14 8.84
C TYR A 184 1.39 -23.55 8.29
N LEU A 185 1.63 -24.54 9.16
CA LEU A 185 1.73 -25.94 8.78
C LEU A 185 0.42 -26.47 8.17
N LEU A 186 -0.73 -26.15 8.76
CA LEU A 186 -2.03 -26.55 8.22
C LEU A 186 -2.35 -25.88 6.88
N ILE A 187 -2.00 -24.60 6.71
CA ILE A 187 -2.20 -23.88 5.45
C ILE A 187 -1.38 -24.49 4.32
N VAL A 188 -0.12 -24.84 4.57
CA VAL A 188 0.77 -25.50 3.61
C VAL A 188 0.34 -26.94 3.37
N GLY A 189 0.09 -27.71 4.42
CA GLY A 189 -0.28 -29.13 4.33
C GLY A 189 -1.63 -29.38 3.67
N LEU A 190 -2.61 -28.50 3.87
CA LEU A 190 -3.94 -28.58 3.25
C LEU A 190 -4.02 -27.82 1.93
N SER A 191 -2.91 -27.30 1.40
CA SER A 191 -2.91 -26.47 0.18
C SER A 191 -3.49 -27.20 -1.05
N GLY A 192 -3.25 -28.51 -1.18
CA GLY A 192 -3.78 -29.34 -2.26
C GLY A 192 -5.19 -29.91 -2.03
N TRP A 193 -5.79 -29.71 -0.86
CA TRP A 193 -7.11 -30.27 -0.55
C TRP A 193 -8.24 -29.46 -1.18
N ARG A 194 -9.37 -30.08 -1.51
CA ARG A 194 -10.58 -29.37 -1.98
C ARG A 194 -11.19 -28.51 -0.86
N ALA A 195 -11.82 -27.38 -1.22
CA ALA A 195 -12.39 -26.44 -0.25
C ALA A 195 -13.43 -27.07 0.69
N LYS A 196 -14.31 -27.93 0.15
CA LYS A 196 -15.29 -28.69 0.96
C LYS A 196 -14.59 -29.59 1.98
N SER A 197 -13.52 -30.28 1.59
CA SER A 197 -12.77 -31.15 2.49
C SER A 197 -12.12 -30.37 3.64
N ARG A 198 -11.54 -29.19 3.35
CA ARG A 198 -10.98 -28.30 4.38
C ARG A 198 -12.03 -27.76 5.34
N PHE A 199 -13.22 -27.45 4.82
CA PHE A 199 -14.34 -26.95 5.62
C PHE A 199 -14.80 -27.96 6.69
N TYR A 200 -14.73 -29.26 6.39
CA TYR A 200 -15.04 -30.33 7.36
C TYR A 200 -13.83 -30.75 8.19
N SER A 201 -12.63 -30.80 7.61
CA SER A 201 -11.44 -31.30 8.33
C SER A 201 -10.93 -30.31 9.38
N LEU A 202 -10.97 -29.00 9.13
CA LEU A 202 -10.46 -28.00 10.08
C LEU A 202 -11.22 -27.98 11.42
N PRO A 203 -12.56 -28.02 11.48
CA PRO A 203 -13.29 -28.14 12.74
C PRO A 203 -13.02 -29.47 13.46
N ILE A 204 -12.81 -30.57 12.74
CA ILE A 204 -12.46 -31.87 13.33
C ILE A 204 -11.09 -31.80 14.00
N ILE A 205 -10.09 -31.24 13.29
CA ILE A 205 -8.74 -31.05 13.83
C ILE A 205 -8.78 -30.10 15.04
N ALA A 206 -9.52 -28.98 14.95
CA ALA A 206 -9.70 -28.07 16.07
C ALA A 206 -10.31 -28.78 17.29
N SER A 207 -11.39 -29.54 17.08
CA SER A 207 -12.10 -30.27 18.15
C SER A 207 -11.22 -31.34 18.78
N PHE A 208 -10.34 -31.99 18.01
CA PHE A 208 -9.34 -32.90 18.52
C PHE A 208 -8.39 -32.20 19.51
N PHE A 209 -7.82 -31.05 19.13
CA PHE A 209 -6.95 -30.29 20.04
C PHE A 209 -7.69 -29.80 21.29
N LEU A 210 -8.94 -29.37 21.13
CA LEU A 210 -9.80 -28.96 22.24
C LEU A 210 -10.06 -30.12 23.20
N TRP A 211 -10.30 -31.34 22.71
CA TRP A 211 -10.49 -32.54 23.53
C TRP A 211 -9.27 -32.90 24.38
N TYR A 212 -8.05 -32.62 23.89
CA TYR A 212 -6.80 -32.74 24.65
C TYR A 212 -6.54 -31.55 25.61
N GLY A 213 -7.40 -30.54 25.63
CA GLY A 213 -7.23 -29.36 26.49
C GLY A 213 -6.34 -28.25 25.88
N ASN A 214 -5.94 -28.37 24.61
CA ASN A 214 -5.14 -27.35 23.91
C ASN A 214 -6.08 -26.26 23.35
N TRP A 215 -6.62 -25.45 24.24
CA TRP A 215 -7.56 -24.38 23.94
C TRP A 215 -6.97 -23.33 22.99
N ASP A 216 -5.69 -23.01 23.12
CA ASP A 216 -4.98 -22.03 22.29
C ASP A 216 -4.89 -22.49 20.83
N ILE A 217 -4.46 -23.75 20.61
CA ILE A 217 -4.37 -24.35 19.27
C ILE A 217 -5.77 -24.44 18.64
N PHE A 218 -6.79 -24.83 19.42
CA PHE A 218 -8.17 -24.77 18.95
C PHE A 218 -8.55 -23.37 18.47
N GLY A 219 -8.26 -22.32 19.26
CA GLY A 219 -8.56 -20.94 18.90
C GLY A 219 -7.93 -20.52 17.58
N PHE A 220 -6.64 -20.82 17.39
CA PHE A 220 -5.92 -20.53 16.15
C PHE A 220 -6.49 -21.26 14.93
N ILE A 221 -6.79 -22.56 15.05
CA ILE A 221 -7.36 -23.36 13.96
C ILE A 221 -8.79 -22.90 13.64
N TRP A 222 -9.57 -22.50 14.66
CA TRP A 222 -10.88 -21.93 14.45
C TRP A 222 -10.82 -20.59 13.71
N GLY A 223 -9.86 -19.74 14.06
CA GLY A 223 -9.56 -18.52 13.30
C GLY A 223 -9.22 -18.79 11.82
N LEU A 224 -8.41 -19.83 11.56
CA LEU A 224 -8.13 -20.32 10.20
C LEU A 224 -9.41 -20.78 9.47
N TRP A 225 -10.28 -21.52 10.15
CA TRP A 225 -11.56 -21.95 9.57
C TRP A 225 -12.49 -20.78 9.24
N LEU A 226 -12.57 -19.78 10.12
CA LEU A 226 -13.30 -18.54 9.85
C LEU A 226 -12.72 -17.78 8.64
N ALA A 227 -11.40 -17.78 8.49
CA ALA A 227 -10.74 -17.18 7.33
C ALA A 227 -11.04 -17.96 6.03
N GLU A 228 -11.04 -19.30 6.06
CA GLU A 228 -11.44 -20.15 4.93
C GLU A 228 -12.91 -19.90 4.52
N ARG A 229 -13.80 -19.75 5.50
CA ARG A 229 -15.20 -19.37 5.27
C ARG A 229 -15.34 -18.01 4.61
N ALA A 230 -14.62 -17.02 5.13
CA ALA A 230 -14.61 -15.67 4.58
C ALA A 230 -14.10 -15.67 3.13
N THR A 231 -13.16 -16.56 2.76
CA THR A 231 -12.67 -16.71 1.38
C THR A 231 -13.57 -17.55 0.47
N THR A 232 -14.35 -18.49 1.02
CA THR A 232 -15.21 -19.41 0.25
C THR A 232 -16.60 -18.84 -0.01
N THR A 233 -17.16 -18.08 0.93
CA THR A 233 -18.49 -17.43 0.80
C THR A 233 -18.48 -16.39 -0.32
N THR A 234 -17.33 -15.76 -0.59
CA THR A 234 -17.14 -14.88 -1.74
C THR A 234 -17.22 -15.60 -3.09
N ALA A 235 -17.06 -16.94 -3.12
CA ALA A 235 -17.02 -17.75 -4.34
C ALA A 235 -18.37 -18.39 -4.73
N SER A 236 -19.41 -18.33 -3.90
CA SER A 236 -20.64 -19.14 -4.03
C SER A 236 -21.93 -18.39 -4.42
N LEU A 237 -21.85 -17.19 -4.99
CA LEU A 237 -23.03 -16.53 -5.60
C LEU A 237 -23.27 -17.10 -7.01
N PRO A 238 -24.49 -17.57 -7.34
CA PRO A 238 -24.76 -18.23 -8.61
C PRO A 238 -24.84 -17.20 -9.75
N SER A 239 -24.02 -17.40 -10.78
CA SER A 239 -24.23 -16.84 -12.12
C SER A 239 -25.18 -17.78 -12.88
N ASP A 240 -26.43 -17.38 -13.08
CA ASP A 240 -27.35 -18.08 -13.97
C ASP A 240 -26.89 -17.90 -15.42
N GLU A 241 -26.32 -18.96 -16.02
CA GLU A 241 -26.63 -19.46 -17.36
C GLU A 241 -26.04 -20.88 -17.53
N PRO A 242 -26.77 -21.84 -18.10
CA PRO A 242 -26.28 -23.20 -18.30
C PRO A 242 -25.58 -23.30 -19.65
N PHE A 243 -24.35 -23.79 -19.67
CA PHE A 243 -23.75 -24.28 -20.92
C PHE A 243 -23.22 -25.70 -20.70
N ASN A 244 -23.96 -26.64 -21.28
CA ASN A 244 -23.52 -28.00 -21.53
C ASN A 244 -22.31 -27.96 -22.47
N ALA A 245 -21.23 -28.63 -22.10
CA ALA A 245 -20.28 -29.18 -23.05
C ALA A 245 -19.56 -30.34 -22.35
N GLU A 246 -20.04 -31.54 -22.63
CA GLU A 246 -19.23 -32.75 -22.63
C GLU A 246 -17.98 -32.49 -23.49
N PHE A 247 -16.80 -32.84 -22.99
CA PHE A 247 -15.73 -33.29 -23.86
C PHE A 247 -14.86 -34.30 -23.12
N GLU A 248 -14.81 -35.47 -23.72
CA GLU A 248 -14.15 -36.70 -23.28
C GLU A 248 -12.66 -36.50 -23.05
N MET A 249 -12.15 -37.09 -21.98
CA MET A 249 -10.73 -37.41 -21.88
C MET A 249 -10.53 -38.80 -22.47
N ALA A 250 -9.76 -38.88 -23.55
CA ALA A 250 -9.18 -40.12 -24.02
C ALA A 250 -8.07 -40.54 -23.05
N GLU A 251 -8.29 -41.63 -22.31
CA GLU A 251 -7.24 -42.41 -21.67
C GLU A 251 -7.23 -43.83 -22.24
N PHE A 252 -6.02 -44.26 -22.53
CA PHE A 252 -5.58 -45.54 -23.07
C PHE A 252 -5.99 -46.69 -22.12
N GLU A 253 -6.67 -47.71 -22.63
CA GLU A 253 -6.91 -48.98 -21.94
C GLU A 253 -5.65 -49.87 -22.04
N ASP A 254 -5.34 -50.59 -20.95
CA ASP A 254 -5.06 -52.03 -21.07
C ASP A 254 -5.41 -52.79 -19.77
N ASP A 255 -5.51 -54.12 -19.92
CA ASP A 255 -6.53 -55.05 -19.42
C ASP A 255 -6.51 -55.57 -17.95
N ASP A 256 -7.61 -56.28 -17.63
CA ASP A 256 -7.75 -57.47 -16.75
C ASP A 256 -8.28 -57.39 -15.29
N ARG A 257 -9.63 -57.34 -15.19
CA ARG A 257 -10.57 -58.31 -14.55
C ARG A 257 -10.59 -58.57 -12.99
N PRO A 258 -11.62 -59.26 -12.41
CA PRO A 258 -12.68 -58.62 -11.60
C PRO A 258 -12.90 -59.21 -10.19
N ASN A 259 -13.67 -58.52 -9.33
CA ASN A 259 -14.88 -59.08 -8.68
C ASN A 259 -15.53 -58.11 -7.67
N SER A 260 -16.85 -58.23 -7.65
CA SER A 260 -17.86 -57.58 -6.83
C SER A 260 -17.65 -57.72 -5.31
N PHE A 261 -18.33 -56.89 -4.51
CA PHE A 261 -19.45 -57.30 -3.63
C PHE A 261 -19.90 -56.14 -2.71
N PHE A 262 -21.22 -56.10 -2.47
CA PHE A 262 -22.00 -55.29 -1.51
C PHE A 262 -22.67 -53.97 -1.97
N THR A 263 -23.83 -54.17 -2.62
CA THR A 263 -25.18 -53.77 -2.18
C THR A 263 -25.41 -52.44 -1.42
N ALA A 264 -26.29 -51.62 -2.02
CA ALA A 264 -26.97 -50.40 -1.54
C ALA A 264 -28.01 -50.66 -0.41
N PRO A 265 -28.96 -49.75 -0.08
CA PRO A 265 -29.05 -48.27 -0.09
C PRO A 265 -29.58 -47.70 1.27
N LEU A 266 -29.75 -46.38 1.41
CA LEU A 266 -30.95 -45.78 2.05
C LEU A 266 -31.02 -44.26 1.81
N ARG A 267 -32.02 -43.86 1.00
CA ARG A 267 -32.50 -42.48 0.85
C ARG A 267 -33.41 -42.15 2.04
N LEU A 268 -33.29 -40.95 2.62
CA LEU A 268 -34.34 -40.33 3.41
C LEU A 268 -34.68 -38.95 2.84
N GLY A 269 -35.98 -38.65 2.83
CA GLY A 269 -36.64 -37.73 1.92
C GLY A 269 -36.38 -36.24 2.14
N SER A 270 -36.35 -35.54 1.01
CA SER A 270 -36.52 -34.10 0.88
C SER A 270 -38.00 -33.75 1.04
N TRP A 271 -38.34 -32.91 2.00
CA TRP A 271 -39.64 -32.23 2.06
C TRP A 271 -39.54 -30.89 1.33
N GLY A 272 -40.08 -30.87 0.12
CA GLY A 272 -40.23 -29.68 -0.71
C GLY A 272 -41.45 -28.85 -0.31
N GLY A 273 -41.22 -27.60 0.07
CA GLY A 273 -42.24 -26.55 0.11
C GLY A 273 -42.08 -25.61 -1.09
N LYS A 274 -42.93 -25.79 -2.11
CA LYS A 274 -43.02 -24.89 -3.29
C LYS A 274 -43.45 -23.48 -2.84
N ARG A 275 -42.65 -22.45 -3.13
CA ARG A 275 -43.10 -21.04 -3.13
C ARG A 275 -43.66 -20.68 -4.50
N ARG A 276 -44.94 -20.31 -4.54
CA ARG A 276 -45.57 -19.56 -5.63
C ARG A 276 -45.41 -18.08 -5.27
N CYS A 277 -44.72 -17.28 -6.08
CA CYS A 277 -44.72 -15.82 -5.96
C CYS A 277 -45.35 -15.24 -7.23
N GLY A 278 -46.56 -14.69 -7.06
CA GLY A 278 -47.15 -13.75 -8.00
C GLY A 278 -46.75 -12.32 -7.63
N ASN A 279 -46.60 -11.50 -8.66
CA ASN A 279 -46.26 -10.07 -8.63
C ASN A 279 -47.07 -9.25 -7.62
N MET A 280 -46.39 -8.42 -6.81
CA MET A 280 -46.86 -7.06 -6.49
C MET A 280 -45.76 -6.22 -5.82
N LYS A 281 -45.58 -5.01 -6.34
CA LYS A 281 -44.75 -3.94 -5.76
C LYS A 281 -45.38 -3.47 -4.44
N SER A 282 -44.68 -3.63 -3.31
CA SER A 282 -44.83 -2.74 -2.14
C SER A 282 -43.61 -2.88 -1.22
N LYS A 283 -43.08 -1.75 -0.75
CA LYS A 283 -42.12 -1.66 0.36
C LYS A 283 -42.60 -2.53 1.54
N ARG A 284 -41.79 -3.49 2.00
CA ARG A 284 -41.99 -4.23 3.26
C ARG A 284 -40.80 -4.00 4.20
N PRO A 285 -41.02 -3.95 5.53
CA PRO A 285 -39.97 -3.80 6.53
C PRO A 285 -39.13 -5.08 6.62
N ASP A 286 -37.87 -4.95 7.02
CA ASP A 286 -36.88 -6.01 7.11
C ASP A 286 -37.39 -7.26 7.87
N CYS A 287 -37.74 -8.32 7.14
CA CYS A 287 -37.97 -9.63 7.74
C CYS A 287 -36.65 -10.17 8.33
N ILE A 288 -36.59 -10.32 9.64
CA ILE A 288 -35.47 -10.98 10.34
C ILE A 288 -35.41 -12.44 9.88
N THR A 289 -34.37 -12.81 9.13
CA THR A 289 -34.14 -14.17 8.65
C THR A 289 -33.78 -15.11 9.80
N VAL A 290 -34.18 -16.39 9.75
CA VAL A 290 -33.83 -17.43 10.76
C VAL A 290 -32.31 -17.50 11.03
N SER A 291 -31.50 -17.25 10.00
CA SER A 291 -30.04 -17.15 10.10
C SER A 291 -29.56 -15.98 11.00
N ARG A 292 -30.25 -14.83 10.98
CA ARG A 292 -29.93 -13.69 11.87
C ARG A 292 -30.28 -13.99 13.32
N ILE A 293 -31.39 -14.68 13.58
CA ILE A 293 -31.76 -15.13 14.93
C ILE A 293 -30.69 -16.10 15.47
N GLY A 294 -30.25 -17.04 14.64
CA GLY A 294 -29.15 -17.96 14.98
C GLY A 294 -27.84 -17.23 15.31
N ALA A 295 -27.46 -16.21 14.54
CA ALA A 295 -26.28 -15.39 14.81
C ALA A 295 -26.39 -14.60 16.13
N ILE A 296 -27.56 -14.02 16.43
CA ILE A 296 -27.81 -13.31 17.69
C ILE A 296 -27.72 -14.25 18.90
N LEU A 297 -28.35 -15.43 18.83
CA LEU A 297 -28.25 -16.44 19.90
C LEU A 297 -26.80 -16.91 20.09
N THR A 298 -26.05 -17.08 18.99
CA THR A 298 -24.63 -17.44 19.05
C THR A 298 -23.78 -16.32 19.66
N PHE A 299 -24.10 -15.06 19.37
CA PHE A 299 -23.46 -13.90 19.98
C PHE A 299 -23.69 -13.87 21.50
N ILE A 300 -24.94 -14.02 21.95
CA ILE A 300 -25.32 -14.01 23.37
C ILE A 300 -24.63 -15.16 24.12
N ALA A 301 -24.66 -16.38 23.55
CA ALA A 301 -24.01 -17.53 24.16
C ALA A 301 -22.48 -17.39 24.21
N GLY A 302 -21.84 -16.90 23.14
CA GLY A 302 -20.41 -16.65 23.10
C GLY A 302 -19.97 -15.58 24.11
N TYR A 303 -20.74 -14.50 24.21
CA TYR A 303 -20.56 -13.44 25.20
C TYR A 303 -20.70 -13.97 26.63
N TYR A 304 -21.70 -14.80 26.90
CA TYR A 304 -21.91 -15.41 28.21
C TYR A 304 -20.75 -16.31 28.62
N LEU A 305 -20.25 -17.18 27.72
CA LEU A 305 -19.10 -18.05 27.99
C LEU A 305 -17.80 -17.26 28.27
N LEU A 306 -17.61 -16.12 27.61
CA LEU A 306 -16.49 -15.22 27.89
C LEU A 306 -16.57 -14.56 29.27
N CYS A 307 -17.75 -14.50 29.89
CA CYS A 307 -17.94 -14.01 31.25
C CYS A 307 -17.73 -15.10 32.33
N LEU A 308 -17.25 -16.29 31.96
CA LEU A 308 -16.90 -17.33 32.93
C LEU A 308 -15.75 -16.84 33.84
N GLY A 309 -15.92 -16.96 35.16
CA GLY A 309 -14.93 -16.51 36.13
C GLY A 309 -13.69 -17.38 36.26
N ASN A 310 -12.81 -17.04 37.20
CA ASN A 310 -11.69 -17.88 37.61
C ASN A 310 -11.89 -18.41 39.04
N ASP A 311 -13.00 -19.09 39.28
CA ASP A 311 -13.49 -19.46 40.61
C ASP A 311 -12.84 -20.73 41.20
N GLY A 312 -11.97 -21.42 40.46
CA GLY A 312 -11.43 -22.73 40.82
C GLY A 312 -12.40 -23.91 40.61
N HIS A 313 -13.68 -23.61 40.41
CA HIS A 313 -14.77 -24.58 40.20
C HIS A 313 -15.91 -23.93 39.40
N LEU A 314 -16.86 -24.74 38.90
CA LEU A 314 -18.00 -24.21 38.16
C LEU A 314 -18.97 -23.46 39.10
N PRO A 315 -19.19 -22.15 38.90
CA PRO A 315 -20.19 -21.41 39.65
C PRO A 315 -21.60 -21.89 39.27
N PRO A 316 -22.61 -21.73 40.15
CA PRO A 316 -23.99 -22.17 39.93
C PRO A 316 -24.56 -21.85 38.53
N GLY A 317 -24.32 -20.64 38.00
CA GLY A 317 -24.79 -20.20 36.68
C GLY A 317 -24.17 -20.93 35.47
N TYR A 318 -23.14 -21.74 35.69
CA TYR A 318 -22.40 -22.47 34.65
C TYR A 318 -22.36 -23.99 34.90
N GLN A 319 -23.07 -24.49 35.91
CA GLN A 319 -23.08 -25.92 36.25
C GLN A 319 -23.53 -26.82 35.10
N PHE A 320 -24.37 -26.32 34.19
CA PHE A 320 -24.78 -27.06 32.99
C PHE A 320 -23.59 -27.46 32.09
N LEU A 321 -22.47 -26.72 32.14
CA LEU A 321 -21.26 -27.06 31.39
C LEU A 321 -20.61 -28.36 31.86
N SER A 322 -20.88 -28.78 33.11
CA SER A 322 -20.38 -30.05 33.65
C SER A 322 -20.89 -31.27 32.90
N VAL A 323 -22.05 -31.16 32.26
CA VAL A 323 -22.68 -32.23 31.46
C VAL A 323 -22.03 -32.37 30.08
N LEU A 324 -21.48 -31.28 29.54
CA LEU A 324 -20.95 -31.18 28.19
C LEU A 324 -19.42 -31.34 28.12
N GLN A 325 -18.76 -31.56 29.27
CA GLN A 325 -17.31 -31.60 29.37
C GLN A 325 -16.72 -33.00 29.03
N PRO A 326 -15.59 -33.06 28.30
CA PRO A 326 -14.79 -34.28 28.20
C PRO A 326 -14.19 -34.71 29.54
N ALA A 327 -14.10 -36.02 29.77
CA ALA A 327 -13.46 -36.59 30.97
C ALA A 327 -11.99 -36.14 31.17
N ARG A 328 -11.33 -35.70 30.10
CA ARG A 328 -9.94 -35.23 30.11
C ARG A 328 -9.74 -33.84 30.72
N TRP A 329 -10.80 -33.04 30.82
CA TRP A 329 -10.73 -31.73 31.47
C TRP A 329 -11.04 -31.83 32.97
N LYS A 330 -11.46 -33.01 33.42
CA LYS A 330 -11.87 -33.25 34.80
C LYS A 330 -10.69 -32.99 35.74
N ASP A 331 -10.97 -32.33 36.86
CA ASP A 331 -10.02 -32.03 37.93
C ASP A 331 -8.85 -31.08 37.55
N ASN A 332 -8.89 -30.44 36.37
CA ASN A 332 -7.92 -29.40 35.97
C ASN A 332 -8.61 -28.09 35.56
N TRP A 333 -8.82 -27.20 36.54
CA TRP A 333 -9.53 -25.94 36.35
C TRP A 333 -8.89 -25.00 35.30
N ASN A 334 -7.56 -24.98 35.21
CA ASN A 334 -6.83 -24.14 34.25
C ASN A 334 -7.15 -24.54 32.80
N ILE A 335 -7.19 -25.84 32.49
CA ILE A 335 -7.63 -26.31 31.18
C ILE A 335 -9.11 -26.00 31.00
N TYR A 336 -9.90 -26.32 32.04
CA TYR A 336 -11.34 -26.27 32.03
C TYR A 336 -11.90 -24.90 31.62
N HIS A 337 -11.52 -23.85 32.33
CA HIS A 337 -12.09 -22.52 32.08
C HIS A 337 -11.62 -21.93 30.75
N PHE A 338 -10.39 -22.23 30.30
CA PHE A 338 -9.85 -21.69 29.06
C PHE A 338 -10.49 -22.37 27.84
N CYS A 339 -10.79 -23.67 27.91
CA CYS A 339 -11.55 -24.38 26.88
C CYS A 339 -12.92 -23.73 26.64
N TRP A 340 -13.71 -23.50 27.69
CA TRP A 340 -15.02 -22.86 27.56
C TRP A 340 -14.96 -21.41 27.09
N LYS A 341 -14.00 -20.61 27.59
CA LYS A 341 -13.77 -19.23 27.13
C LYS A 341 -13.37 -19.18 25.65
N THR A 342 -12.57 -20.15 25.18
CA THR A 342 -12.17 -20.20 23.76
C THR A 342 -13.31 -20.64 22.85
N ILE A 343 -14.19 -21.54 23.31
CA ILE A 343 -15.46 -21.82 22.61
C ILE A 343 -16.29 -20.54 22.52
N GLY A 344 -16.38 -19.77 23.62
CA GLY A 344 -17.05 -18.47 23.64
C GLY A 344 -16.47 -17.47 22.65
N SER A 345 -15.14 -17.36 22.58
CA SER A 345 -14.41 -16.55 21.60
C SER A 345 -14.70 -16.95 20.16
N ALA A 346 -14.65 -18.25 19.87
CA ALA A 346 -14.95 -18.82 18.55
C ALA A 346 -16.38 -18.47 18.09
N MET A 347 -17.36 -18.56 19.01
CA MET A 347 -18.76 -18.19 18.77
C MET A 347 -18.93 -16.68 18.58
N LEU A 348 -18.25 -15.87 19.39
CA LEU A 348 -18.33 -14.41 19.34
C LEU A 348 -17.78 -13.86 18.00
N VAL A 349 -16.57 -14.27 17.61
CA VAL A 349 -15.94 -13.82 16.35
C VAL A 349 -16.78 -14.27 15.14
N TYR A 350 -17.33 -15.49 15.20
CA TYR A 350 -18.24 -15.98 14.18
C TYR A 350 -19.50 -15.12 14.07
N ALA A 351 -20.18 -14.87 15.19
CA ALA A 351 -21.44 -14.14 15.21
C ALA A 351 -21.27 -12.66 14.79
N ILE A 352 -20.17 -12.01 15.18
CA ILE A 352 -19.87 -10.63 14.74
C ILE A 352 -19.68 -10.60 13.22
N GLY A 353 -19.01 -11.59 12.64
CA GLY A 353 -18.82 -11.69 11.19
C GLY A 353 -20.12 -11.82 10.39
N GLU A 354 -21.20 -12.30 11.01
CA GLU A 354 -22.51 -12.54 10.38
C GLU A 354 -23.53 -11.40 10.66
N LEU A 355 -23.19 -10.43 11.52
CA LEU A 355 -24.10 -9.34 11.97
C LEU A 355 -23.63 -7.95 11.47
N PRO A 356 -24.22 -7.40 10.38
CA PRO A 356 -23.78 -6.14 9.76
C PRO A 356 -23.79 -4.91 10.69
N SER A 357 -24.74 -4.85 11.64
CA SER A 357 -24.84 -3.74 12.60
C SER A 357 -23.68 -3.70 13.60
N LEU A 358 -23.18 -4.85 14.03
CA LEU A 358 -22.03 -4.95 14.93
C LEU A 358 -20.71 -4.69 14.19
N VAL A 359 -20.59 -5.15 12.93
CA VAL A 359 -19.45 -4.82 12.06
C VAL A 359 -19.34 -3.32 11.86
N ALA A 360 -20.46 -2.63 11.62
CA ALA A 360 -20.49 -1.18 11.48
C ALA A 360 -20.08 -0.46 12.78
N GLY A 361 -20.66 -0.85 13.92
CA GLY A 361 -20.34 -0.25 15.22
C GLY A 361 -18.87 -0.41 15.63
N LEU A 362 -18.28 -1.59 15.43
CA LEU A 362 -16.87 -1.86 15.74
C LEU A 362 -15.90 -1.16 14.78
N SER A 363 -16.33 -0.89 13.54
CA SER A 363 -15.52 -0.15 12.57
C SER A 363 -15.44 1.36 12.87
N VAL A 364 -16.43 1.90 13.62
CA VAL A 364 -16.49 3.31 14.04
C VAL A 364 -15.60 3.61 15.25
N LEU A 365 -15.28 2.60 16.08
CA LEU A 365 -14.44 2.75 17.29
C LEU A 365 -12.94 2.92 16.98
N VAL A 366 -12.51 2.74 15.73
CA VAL A 366 -11.19 3.17 15.27
C VAL A 366 -11.27 4.69 15.10
N SER A 367 -10.63 5.42 16.02
CA SER A 367 -10.62 6.90 16.15
C SER A 367 -10.90 7.63 14.83
N ALA A 368 -11.90 8.52 14.83
CA ALA A 368 -12.19 9.38 13.69
C ALA A 368 -10.89 10.10 13.30
N GLU A 369 -10.36 9.81 12.10
CA GLU A 369 -9.13 10.45 11.62
C GLU A 369 -9.25 11.97 11.75
N ALA A 370 -8.35 12.54 12.53
CA ALA A 370 -8.23 13.98 12.69
C ALA A 370 -7.92 14.60 11.33
N VAL A 371 -8.51 15.77 11.08
CA VAL A 371 -8.32 16.48 9.81
C VAL A 371 -6.86 16.92 9.70
N PRO A 372 -6.17 16.63 8.58
CA PRO A 372 -4.75 16.91 8.45
C PRO A 372 -4.49 18.42 8.35
N LYS A 373 -3.47 18.90 9.06
CA LYS A 373 -3.01 20.27 8.93
C LYS A 373 -2.26 20.49 7.61
N THR A 374 -2.39 21.69 7.06
CA THR A 374 -1.68 22.10 5.85
C THR A 374 -0.16 22.10 6.11
N PRO A 375 0.64 21.36 5.33
CA PRO A 375 2.08 21.27 5.53
C PRO A 375 2.78 22.62 5.32
N GLN A 376 3.81 22.89 6.13
CA GLN A 376 4.69 24.03 5.91
C GLN A 376 5.81 23.63 4.93
N VAL A 377 5.64 23.97 3.66
CA VAL A 377 6.63 23.66 2.61
C VAL A 377 7.12 24.97 2.01
N PHE A 378 8.43 25.08 1.84
CA PHE A 378 9.09 26.26 1.26
C PHE A 378 10.11 25.81 0.22
N ALA A 379 10.33 26.63 -0.81
CA ALA A 379 11.38 26.39 -1.79
C ALA A 379 12.75 26.62 -1.13
N HIS A 380 13.64 25.63 -1.23
CA HIS A 380 14.99 25.74 -0.65
C HIS A 380 15.96 24.72 -1.28
N PRO A 381 17.25 25.06 -1.50
CA PRO A 381 17.89 26.35 -1.24
C PRO A 381 17.69 27.41 -2.33
N LYS A 382 17.09 27.05 -3.47
CA LYS A 382 16.90 27.96 -4.61
C LYS A 382 15.42 28.17 -4.90
N GLU A 383 15.09 29.36 -5.42
CA GLU A 383 13.76 29.72 -5.90
C GLU A 383 13.83 30.78 -7.01
N PRO A 384 12.84 30.85 -7.91
CA PRO A 384 12.71 31.95 -8.85
C PRO A 384 12.53 33.31 -8.15
N SER A 385 12.90 34.38 -8.84
CA SER A 385 12.69 35.74 -8.34
C SER A 385 11.18 36.02 -8.20
N ASN A 386 10.74 36.53 -7.03
CA ASN A 386 9.34 36.79 -6.71
C ASN A 386 8.41 35.55 -6.66
N PHE A 387 8.97 34.36 -6.43
CA PHE A 387 8.18 33.13 -6.29
C PHE A 387 7.19 33.21 -5.12
N LYS A 388 5.91 32.92 -5.38
CA LYS A 388 4.82 33.05 -4.39
C LYS A 388 3.95 31.79 -4.36
N PRO A 389 4.41 30.69 -3.72
CA PRO A 389 3.64 29.46 -3.66
C PRO A 389 2.36 29.62 -2.82
N GLY A 390 1.53 28.57 -2.80
CA GLY A 390 0.32 28.53 -1.99
C GLY A 390 0.57 28.82 -0.51
N PRO A 391 -0.39 29.44 0.19
CA PRO A 391 -0.20 29.85 1.58
C PRO A 391 -0.04 28.63 2.49
N SER A 392 1.01 28.63 3.30
CA SER A 392 1.38 27.49 4.15
C SER A 392 0.53 27.41 5.42
N ASN A 393 0.11 28.54 6.00
CA ASN A 393 -0.66 28.59 7.25
C ASN A 393 -2.11 29.01 7.02
N ARG A 394 -3.03 28.04 6.94
CA ARG A 394 -4.47 28.31 6.90
C ARG A 394 -5.19 27.81 8.14
N PRO A 395 -6.04 28.65 8.78
CA PRO A 395 -6.96 28.16 9.78
C PRO A 395 -8.04 27.30 9.08
N HIS A 396 -8.22 26.05 9.53
CA HIS A 396 -9.27 25.17 9.02
C HIS A 396 -10.64 25.72 9.41
N GLY A 397 -11.27 26.49 8.51
CA GLY A 397 -12.62 26.99 8.71
C GLY A 397 -13.65 25.88 8.53
N ARG A 398 -13.76 25.36 7.30
CA ARG A 398 -14.78 24.35 6.91
C ARG A 398 -14.10 23.08 6.41
N VAL A 399 -14.56 21.91 6.86
CA VAL A 399 -14.03 20.63 6.41
C VAL A 399 -15.11 19.82 5.70
N CYS A 400 -14.81 19.38 4.49
CA CYS A 400 -15.66 18.54 3.65
C CYS A 400 -15.00 17.17 3.54
N LYS A 401 -15.35 16.27 4.46
CA LYS A 401 -14.88 14.89 4.46
C LYS A 401 -15.64 14.08 3.40
N VAL A 402 -14.91 13.49 2.45
CA VAL A 402 -15.47 12.62 1.42
C VAL A 402 -15.46 11.18 1.94
N THR A 403 -16.58 10.48 1.80
CA THR A 403 -16.64 9.05 2.14
C THR A 403 -15.98 8.23 1.03
N PRO A 404 -15.15 7.21 1.36
CA PRO A 404 -14.61 6.28 0.37
C PRO A 404 -15.71 5.65 -0.48
N ASP A 405 -15.49 5.59 -1.79
CA ASP A 405 -16.42 5.04 -2.77
C ASP A 405 -15.63 4.28 -3.84
N VAL A 406 -15.91 2.98 -3.96
CA VAL A 406 -15.23 2.06 -4.88
C VAL A 406 -15.94 1.93 -6.23
N THR A 407 -17.08 2.60 -6.40
CA THR A 407 -17.84 2.69 -7.64
C THR A 407 -17.49 3.95 -8.42
N ASP A 408 -17.77 5.12 -7.85
CA ASP A 408 -17.33 6.41 -8.40
C ASP A 408 -17.33 7.50 -7.32
N ALA A 409 -16.15 7.75 -6.75
CA ALA A 409 -15.93 8.84 -5.80
C ALA A 409 -15.95 10.22 -6.46
N GLY A 410 -15.87 10.31 -7.79
CA GLY A 410 -15.72 11.56 -8.52
C GLY A 410 -16.77 12.62 -8.17
N PRO A 411 -18.07 12.33 -8.33
CA PRO A 411 -19.14 13.29 -8.00
C PRO A 411 -19.11 13.77 -6.55
N ALA A 412 -18.74 12.89 -5.60
CA ALA A 412 -18.63 13.24 -4.19
C ALA A 412 -17.44 14.16 -3.91
N ILE A 413 -16.29 13.93 -4.57
CA ILE A 413 -15.12 14.80 -4.50
C ILE A 413 -15.46 16.19 -5.07
N LEU A 414 -16.11 16.24 -6.24
CA LEU A 414 -16.52 17.50 -6.88
C LEU A 414 -17.51 18.29 -6.00
N ALA A 415 -18.50 17.62 -5.42
CA ALA A 415 -19.46 18.25 -4.51
C ALA A 415 -18.78 18.81 -3.25
N ALA A 416 -17.81 18.06 -2.68
CA ALA A 416 -17.02 18.51 -1.55
C ALA A 416 -16.14 19.72 -1.91
N ALA A 417 -15.54 19.73 -3.11
CA ALA A 417 -14.77 20.84 -3.63
C ALA A 417 -15.61 22.12 -3.74
N HIS A 418 -16.81 22.06 -4.31
CA HIS A 418 -17.71 23.21 -4.33
C HIS A 418 -18.10 23.69 -2.94
N LYS A 419 -18.39 22.77 -2.02
CA LYS A 419 -18.84 23.10 -0.66
C LYS A 419 -17.73 23.76 0.17
N CYS A 420 -16.49 23.28 0.05
CA CYS A 420 -15.34 23.77 0.82
C CYS A 420 -14.44 24.74 0.07
N ASN A 421 -14.81 25.15 -1.15
CA ASN A 421 -14.12 26.25 -1.83
C ASN A 421 -14.19 27.53 -0.97
N ARG A 422 -13.16 28.38 -1.05
CA ARG A 422 -13.02 29.63 -0.27
C ARG A 422 -12.88 29.40 1.23
N GLY A 423 -11.68 29.05 1.66
CA GLY A 423 -11.24 28.91 3.05
C GLY A 423 -11.51 27.54 3.70
N GLY A 424 -11.80 26.50 2.92
CA GLY A 424 -12.10 25.16 3.44
C GLY A 424 -11.06 24.10 3.08
N THR A 425 -11.26 22.91 3.64
CA THR A 425 -10.45 21.71 3.40
C THR A 425 -11.33 20.59 2.87
N VAL A 426 -11.03 20.10 1.68
CA VAL A 426 -11.57 18.83 1.17
C VAL A 426 -10.68 17.71 1.71
N PHE A 427 -11.25 16.82 2.52
CA PHE A 427 -10.50 15.75 3.18
C PHE A 427 -10.94 14.38 2.66
N LEU A 428 -10.00 13.65 2.05
CA LEU A 428 -10.16 12.28 1.61
C LEU A 428 -9.44 11.38 2.63
N PRO A 429 -10.15 10.85 3.65
CA PRO A 429 -9.57 10.02 4.71
C PRO A 429 -9.04 8.68 4.19
N SER A 430 -8.42 7.89 5.08
CA SER A 430 -7.97 6.54 4.76
C SER A 430 -9.13 5.65 4.25
N GLY A 431 -9.04 5.25 2.98
CA GLY A 431 -10.01 4.41 2.29
C GLY A 431 -9.72 4.37 0.79
N ASP A 432 -10.43 3.51 0.05
CA ASP A 432 -10.29 3.39 -1.40
C ASP A 432 -11.31 4.30 -2.10
N PHE A 433 -10.83 5.14 -3.03
CA PHE A 433 -11.63 6.04 -3.85
C PHE A 433 -11.37 5.69 -5.32
N VAL A 434 -12.38 5.21 -6.02
CA VAL A 434 -12.32 4.95 -7.46
C VAL A 434 -12.91 6.14 -8.19
N ILE A 435 -12.14 6.81 -9.05
CA ILE A 435 -12.62 7.86 -9.94
C ILE A 435 -13.01 7.20 -11.27
N ALA A 436 -14.31 7.20 -11.58
CA ALA A 436 -14.84 6.69 -12.84
C ALA A 436 -15.35 7.81 -13.77
N THR A 437 -15.64 8.99 -13.21
CA THR A 437 -16.01 10.20 -13.96
C THR A 437 -14.88 11.21 -13.93
N ALA A 438 -14.56 11.82 -15.07
CA ALA A 438 -13.52 12.86 -15.15
C ALA A 438 -13.85 14.07 -14.26
N LEU A 439 -12.84 14.62 -13.56
CA LEU A 439 -13.05 15.71 -12.59
C LEU A 439 -12.40 17.02 -13.02
N ASP A 440 -13.26 18.01 -13.24
CA ASP A 440 -12.84 19.39 -13.50
C ASP A 440 -12.79 20.17 -12.18
N LEU A 441 -11.58 20.42 -11.68
CA LEU A 441 -11.32 21.18 -10.46
C LEU A 441 -10.58 22.48 -10.79
N THR A 442 -10.87 23.10 -11.93
CA THR A 442 -10.23 24.36 -12.36
C THR A 442 -10.79 25.61 -11.68
N PHE A 443 -11.92 25.49 -10.97
CA PHE A 443 -12.61 26.60 -10.31
C PHE A 443 -12.14 26.90 -8.88
N LEU A 444 -11.11 26.21 -8.39
CA LEU A 444 -10.73 26.28 -6.98
C LEU A 444 -10.17 27.66 -6.62
N ASP A 445 -10.52 28.13 -5.43
CA ASP A 445 -10.12 29.44 -4.92
C ASP A 445 -9.98 29.31 -3.40
N ASP A 446 -8.75 29.44 -2.92
CA ASP A 446 -8.42 29.40 -1.50
C ASP A 446 -8.87 28.10 -0.81
N VAL A 447 -8.34 26.95 -1.22
CA VAL A 447 -8.77 25.63 -0.70
C VAL A 447 -7.61 24.68 -0.46
N ASP A 448 -7.78 23.79 0.52
CA ASP A 448 -6.86 22.72 0.83
C ASP A 448 -7.46 21.34 0.46
N PHE A 449 -6.71 20.52 -0.27
CA PHE A 449 -7.02 19.14 -0.60
C PHE A 449 -6.10 18.20 0.17
N ALA A 450 -6.62 17.63 1.26
CA ALA A 450 -5.91 16.65 2.07
C ALA A 450 -6.28 15.23 1.60
N ILE A 451 -5.32 14.52 1.02
CA ILE A 451 -5.52 13.18 0.44
C ILE A 451 -4.76 12.16 1.29
N TRP A 452 -5.45 11.45 2.18
CA TRP A 452 -4.88 10.32 2.93
C TRP A 452 -5.33 8.96 2.40
N GLY A 453 -6.41 8.95 1.62
CA GLY A 453 -6.92 7.76 0.94
C GLY A 453 -6.07 7.28 -0.21
N ASN A 454 -6.49 6.14 -0.77
CA ASN A 454 -5.96 5.54 -1.97
C ASN A 454 -6.86 5.87 -3.16
N ILE A 455 -6.39 6.76 -4.03
CA ILE A 455 -7.09 7.18 -5.23
C ILE A 455 -6.72 6.25 -6.38
N THR A 456 -7.74 5.74 -7.06
CA THR A 456 -7.64 4.81 -8.18
C THR A 456 -8.54 5.29 -9.31
N PHE A 457 -8.26 4.87 -10.54
CA PHE A 457 -9.05 5.27 -11.71
C PHE A 457 -9.68 4.04 -12.35
N LYS A 458 -10.91 4.18 -12.86
CA LYS A 458 -11.56 3.10 -13.61
C LYS A 458 -10.67 2.68 -14.79
N GLN A 459 -10.42 1.39 -14.95
CA GLN A 459 -9.58 0.88 -16.04
C GLN A 459 -10.43 0.56 -17.26
N ASP A 460 -10.56 1.53 -18.16
CA ASP A 460 -11.48 1.45 -19.30
C ASP A 460 -10.93 2.25 -20.49
N ILE A 461 -10.35 1.53 -21.45
CA ILE A 461 -9.69 2.13 -22.63
C ILE A 461 -10.67 2.80 -23.58
N ASP A 462 -11.96 2.44 -23.53
CA ASP A 462 -12.98 2.98 -24.42
C ASP A 462 -13.66 4.21 -23.81
N LEU A 463 -13.76 4.25 -22.48
CA LEU A 463 -14.35 5.36 -21.75
C LEU A 463 -13.47 6.62 -21.76
N TRP A 464 -12.20 6.51 -21.36
CA TRP A 464 -11.37 7.68 -21.09
C TRP A 464 -11.08 8.58 -22.29
N PRO A 465 -10.91 8.07 -23.53
CA PRO A 465 -10.78 8.95 -24.70
C PRO A 465 -11.94 9.94 -24.86
N THR A 466 -13.15 9.59 -24.41
CA THR A 466 -14.36 10.43 -24.56
C THR A 466 -14.60 11.42 -23.43
N GLN A 467 -14.09 11.16 -22.22
CA GLN A 467 -14.35 12.01 -21.05
C GLN A 467 -13.10 12.67 -20.44
N ALA A 468 -11.90 12.13 -20.66
CA ALA A 468 -10.68 12.73 -20.16
C ALA A 468 -10.46 14.11 -20.79
N PHE A 469 -9.84 15.02 -20.05
CA PHE A 469 -9.51 16.34 -20.57
C PHE A 469 -8.36 16.22 -21.57
N GLN A 470 -8.63 16.48 -22.84
CA GLN A 470 -7.68 16.33 -23.94
C GLN A 470 -6.88 17.62 -24.15
N TYR A 471 -5.59 17.47 -24.47
CA TYR A 471 -4.68 18.55 -24.83
C TYR A 471 -4.09 18.27 -26.21
N THR A 472 -4.02 19.31 -27.05
CA THR A 472 -3.49 19.20 -28.42
C THR A 472 -2.02 18.79 -28.42
N TYR A 473 -1.24 19.27 -27.45
CA TYR A 473 0.18 18.96 -27.36
C TYR A 473 0.41 17.49 -27.02
N GLN A 474 1.04 16.77 -27.95
CA GLN A 474 1.36 15.33 -27.85
C GLN A 474 0.15 14.45 -27.49
N SER A 475 -1.06 14.92 -27.80
CA SER A 475 -2.32 14.26 -27.44
C SER A 475 -2.41 13.92 -25.95
N ALA A 476 -1.82 14.72 -25.05
CA ALA A 476 -1.89 14.44 -23.62
C ALA A 476 -3.34 14.48 -23.14
N SER A 477 -3.66 13.69 -22.10
CA SER A 477 -4.98 13.73 -21.47
C SER A 477 -4.89 13.58 -19.95
N MET A 478 -5.92 14.00 -19.21
CA MET A 478 -5.95 13.91 -17.74
C MET A 478 -7.25 13.30 -17.22
N PHE A 479 -7.17 12.46 -16.19
CA PHE A 479 -8.37 11.96 -15.48
C PHE A 479 -9.10 13.06 -14.71
N TRP A 480 -8.31 13.98 -14.16
CA TRP A 480 -8.75 15.11 -13.39
C TRP A 480 -7.75 16.24 -13.54
N ARG A 481 -8.22 17.48 -13.47
CA ARG A 481 -7.37 18.66 -13.58
C ARG A 481 -7.62 19.62 -12.43
N PHE A 482 -6.57 19.98 -11.72
CA PHE A 482 -6.59 20.99 -10.66
C PHE A 482 -6.21 22.34 -11.25
N GLY A 483 -6.99 23.38 -10.95
CA GLY A 483 -6.69 24.75 -11.38
C GLY A 483 -7.22 25.76 -10.36
N GLY A 484 -7.15 27.02 -10.73
CA GLY A 484 -7.60 28.12 -9.88
C GLY A 484 -6.47 28.70 -9.02
N LYS A 485 -6.79 29.32 -7.88
CA LYS A 485 -5.83 30.13 -7.12
C LYS A 485 -5.70 29.73 -5.65
N ASN A 486 -4.49 29.81 -5.10
CA ASN A 486 -4.20 29.55 -3.69
C ASN A 486 -4.66 28.14 -3.27
N VAL A 487 -4.15 27.10 -3.93
CA VAL A 487 -4.58 25.71 -3.69
C VAL A 487 -3.43 24.90 -3.10
N ASN A 488 -3.69 24.18 -2.01
CA ASN A 488 -2.71 23.25 -1.43
C ASN A 488 -3.22 21.82 -1.59
N ILE A 489 -2.43 20.92 -2.19
CA ILE A 489 -2.75 19.51 -2.38
C ILE A 489 -1.71 18.69 -1.64
N TYR A 490 -2.10 17.88 -0.66
CA TYR A 490 -1.10 17.18 0.15
C TYR A 490 -1.52 15.83 0.70
N GLY A 491 -0.52 14.95 0.85
CA GLY A 491 -0.69 13.58 1.28
C GLY A 491 -0.12 13.20 2.65
N ASP A 492 0.75 14.05 3.24
CA ASP A 492 1.42 13.78 4.54
C ASP A 492 2.15 12.40 4.57
N GLY A 493 2.66 11.94 3.42
CA GLY A 493 3.29 10.64 3.24
C GLY A 493 2.31 9.44 3.29
N LYS A 494 1.01 9.68 3.46
CA LYS A 494 -0.04 8.66 3.55
C LYS A 494 -0.84 8.52 2.26
N GLY A 495 -1.13 9.65 1.61
CA GLY A 495 -1.90 9.71 0.38
C GLY A 495 -1.29 8.91 -0.76
N VAL A 496 -2.09 8.03 -1.35
CA VAL A 496 -1.68 7.24 -2.52
C VAL A 496 -2.55 7.59 -3.71
N ILE A 497 -1.94 7.86 -4.85
CA ILE A 497 -2.62 7.93 -6.15
C ILE A 497 -2.02 6.81 -7.00
N ASP A 498 -2.80 5.79 -7.31
CA ASP A 498 -2.36 4.60 -8.04
C ASP A 498 -3.13 4.50 -9.36
N GLY A 499 -2.47 4.23 -10.48
CA GLY A 499 -3.12 3.96 -11.78
C GLY A 499 -3.90 2.63 -11.81
N LYS A 500 -4.04 1.99 -10.66
CA LYS A 500 -4.78 0.76 -10.42
C LYS A 500 -6.28 1.02 -10.49
N LEU A 501 -7.06 0.00 -10.87
CA LEU A 501 -8.42 -0.19 -10.38
C LEU A 501 -8.40 -1.21 -9.24
N LEU A 502 -9.11 -0.93 -8.14
CA LEU A 502 -9.46 -1.97 -7.18
C LEU A 502 -10.30 -3.04 -7.90
N ILE A 503 -9.65 -4.07 -8.45
CA ILE A 503 -10.35 -5.25 -8.95
C ILE A 503 -11.01 -5.91 -7.74
N LEU A 504 -12.28 -5.58 -7.53
CA LEU A 504 -13.23 -6.53 -6.97
C LEU A 504 -13.19 -7.73 -7.91
N TRP A 505 -12.64 -8.85 -7.45
CA TRP A 505 -12.73 -10.11 -8.18
C TRP A 505 -14.21 -10.43 -8.34
N SER A 506 -14.78 -10.06 -9.50
CA SER A 506 -16.10 -10.51 -9.91
C SER A 506 -15.95 -11.91 -10.49
N SER A 507 -16.68 -12.84 -9.89
CA SER A 507 -16.75 -14.25 -10.27
C SER A 507 -17.16 -14.43 -11.74
N CYS A 508 -16.59 -15.46 -12.37
CA CYS A 508 -17.00 -16.09 -13.64
C CYS A 508 -16.71 -15.35 -14.98
N LYS A 509 -15.58 -15.70 -15.63
CA LYS A 509 -15.45 -16.14 -17.05
C LYS A 509 -13.99 -16.54 -17.36
N PRO A 510 -13.71 -17.69 -18.00
CA PRO A 510 -12.37 -18.04 -18.44
C PRO A 510 -12.21 -17.67 -19.93
N ILE A 511 -11.64 -16.51 -20.21
CA ILE A 511 -11.06 -16.21 -21.52
C ILE A 511 -9.71 -15.56 -21.26
N LEU A 512 -8.66 -16.32 -21.57
CA LEU A 512 -7.33 -15.88 -21.97
C LEU A 512 -6.81 -14.51 -21.42
N ILE A 513 -5.67 -14.62 -20.72
CA ILE A 513 -4.67 -13.57 -20.44
C ILE A 513 -4.93 -12.76 -19.15
N TYR A 514 -4.12 -13.02 -18.09
CA TYR A 514 -3.14 -12.09 -17.52
C TYR A 514 -2.69 -12.50 -16.10
N ARG A 515 -1.39 -12.79 -16.02
CA ARG A 515 -0.60 -13.16 -14.84
C ARG A 515 -0.44 -11.91 -13.97
N ALA A 516 -1.04 -11.89 -12.77
CA ALA A 516 -0.79 -10.95 -11.65
C ALA A 516 -0.08 -9.64 -12.04
N GLU A 517 -0.85 -8.71 -12.59
CA GLU A 517 -0.35 -7.53 -13.25
C GLU A 517 -0.15 -6.33 -12.30
N GLY A 518 0.93 -5.57 -12.48
CA GLY A 518 1.06 -4.23 -11.90
C GLY A 518 -0.06 -3.31 -12.41
N ALA A 519 -0.43 -2.27 -11.68
CA ALA A 519 -1.63 -1.50 -11.95
C ALA A 519 -1.67 -0.73 -13.28
N GLY A 520 -0.55 -0.08 -13.64
CA GLY A 520 -0.35 0.54 -14.95
C GLY A 520 -0.20 -0.49 -16.07
N GLN A 521 0.01 -1.76 -15.74
CA GLN A 521 0.18 -2.84 -16.72
C GLN A 521 -1.06 -3.03 -17.57
N PHE A 522 -2.28 -2.74 -17.08
CA PHE A 522 -3.48 -2.72 -17.92
C PHE A 522 -3.28 -1.81 -19.14
N TRP A 523 -2.82 -0.58 -18.90
CA TRP A 523 -2.54 0.41 -19.92
C TRP A 523 -1.31 0.07 -20.75
N TRP A 524 -0.25 -0.43 -20.13
CA TRP A 524 0.98 -0.81 -20.84
C TRP A 524 0.75 -2.03 -21.74
N SER A 525 -0.05 -3.00 -21.30
CA SER A 525 -0.49 -4.17 -22.07
C SER A 525 -1.41 -3.76 -23.23
N ALA A 526 -2.34 -2.82 -23.00
CA ALA A 526 -3.17 -2.27 -24.07
C ALA A 526 -2.32 -1.53 -25.11
N MET A 527 -1.38 -0.69 -24.67
CA MET A 527 -0.47 0.05 -25.55
C MET A 527 0.49 -0.88 -26.31
N ALA A 528 0.98 -1.95 -25.68
CA ALA A 528 1.83 -2.95 -26.34
C ALA A 528 1.08 -3.69 -27.47
N LYS A 529 -0.25 -3.85 -27.35
CA LYS A 529 -1.10 -4.42 -28.41
C LYS A 529 -1.49 -3.38 -29.46
N ASN A 530 -1.76 -2.15 -29.04
CA ASN A 530 -2.17 -1.04 -29.89
C ASN A 530 -1.51 0.26 -29.41
N SER A 531 -0.51 0.74 -30.14
CA SER A 531 0.23 1.95 -29.81
C SER A 531 -0.61 3.23 -29.86
N SER A 532 -1.83 3.18 -30.42
CA SER A 532 -2.75 4.33 -30.51
C SER A 532 -3.61 4.52 -29.24
N VAL A 533 -3.45 3.66 -28.23
CA VAL A 533 -4.19 3.77 -26.97
C VAL A 533 -3.79 5.06 -26.25
N MET A 534 -4.77 5.94 -26.05
CA MET A 534 -4.62 7.17 -25.27
C MET A 534 -4.61 6.85 -23.79
N ARG A 535 -3.62 7.41 -23.07
CA ARG A 535 -3.37 7.11 -21.66
C ARG A 535 -3.38 8.42 -20.85
N PRO A 536 -4.35 8.62 -19.96
CA PRO A 536 -4.40 9.84 -19.15
C PRO A 536 -3.26 9.91 -18.13
N CYS A 537 -2.86 11.14 -17.80
CA CYS A 537 -1.91 11.47 -16.75
C CYS A 537 -2.54 11.22 -15.38
N LEU A 538 -1.72 10.79 -14.41
CA LEU A 538 -2.20 10.39 -13.09
C LEU A 538 -2.62 11.58 -12.21
N LEU A 539 -1.87 12.68 -12.29
CA LEU A 539 -2.21 13.97 -11.71
C LEU A 539 -1.96 15.07 -12.75
N GLY A 540 -2.87 16.04 -12.83
CA GLY A 540 -2.78 17.11 -13.80
C GLY A 540 -3.18 18.46 -13.22
N THR A 541 -2.49 19.52 -13.63
CA THR A 541 -2.87 20.90 -13.31
C THR A 541 -3.10 21.69 -14.59
N ASP A 542 -4.08 22.59 -14.57
CA ASP A 542 -4.45 23.46 -15.69
C ASP A 542 -4.95 24.79 -15.14
N GLY A 543 -4.17 25.86 -15.33
CA GLY A 543 -4.53 27.17 -14.80
C GLY A 543 -4.39 27.27 -13.28
N LEU A 544 -3.39 26.60 -12.69
CA LEU A 544 -3.16 26.61 -11.24
C LEU A 544 -2.18 27.71 -10.85
N HIS A 545 -2.58 28.56 -9.90
CA HIS A 545 -1.84 29.76 -9.49
C HIS A 545 -1.61 29.80 -7.98
N HIS A 546 -0.39 30.09 -7.54
CA HIS A 546 0.00 30.11 -6.11
C HIS A 546 -0.39 28.81 -5.41
N ALA A 547 0.28 27.72 -5.71
CA ALA A 547 -0.11 26.41 -5.21
C ALA A 547 1.04 25.62 -4.58
N THR A 548 0.68 24.67 -3.73
CA THR A 548 1.61 23.66 -3.22
C THR A 548 1.07 22.25 -3.49
N ILE A 549 1.95 21.34 -3.88
CA ILE A 549 1.66 19.91 -4.04
C ILE A 549 2.71 19.13 -3.25
N SER A 550 2.32 18.36 -2.23
CA SER A 550 3.32 17.72 -1.38
C SER A 550 2.95 16.38 -0.75
N GLY A 551 3.97 15.56 -0.48
CA GLY A 551 3.81 14.37 0.37
C GLY A 551 2.89 13.29 -0.18
N LEU A 552 2.71 13.23 -1.51
CA LEU A 552 1.90 12.20 -2.17
C LEU A 552 2.79 11.06 -2.68
N LYS A 553 2.26 9.84 -2.58
CA LYS A 553 2.85 8.66 -3.21
C LYS A 553 2.07 8.32 -4.48
N MET A 554 2.74 8.36 -5.61
CA MET A 554 2.16 8.08 -6.92
C MET A 554 2.69 6.76 -7.45
N LEU A 555 1.79 5.88 -7.89
CA LEU A 555 2.13 4.52 -8.30
C LEU A 555 1.59 4.20 -9.70
N ASN A 556 2.43 3.54 -10.50
CA ASN A 556 2.06 2.86 -11.74
C ASN A 556 1.10 3.66 -12.67
N PRO A 557 1.56 4.79 -13.23
CA PRO A 557 0.71 5.63 -14.05
C PRO A 557 0.37 4.93 -15.38
N PRO A 558 -0.77 5.27 -16.02
CA PRO A 558 -1.08 4.82 -17.38
C PRO A 558 -0.01 5.28 -18.37
N GLY A 559 0.28 6.58 -18.37
CA GLY A 559 1.34 7.25 -19.11
C GLY A 559 2.15 8.12 -18.14
N TRP A 560 2.16 9.44 -18.37
CA TRP A 560 2.86 10.38 -17.50
C TRP A 560 2.30 10.37 -16.07
N PHE A 561 3.17 10.56 -15.09
CA PHE A 561 2.74 10.78 -13.72
C PHE A 561 2.05 12.14 -13.61
N ASN A 562 2.72 13.20 -14.05
CA ASN A 562 2.24 14.57 -13.87
C ASN A 562 2.36 15.41 -15.13
N LEU A 563 1.33 16.22 -15.39
CA LEU A 563 1.38 17.32 -16.34
C LEU A 563 1.01 18.64 -15.65
N ILE A 564 1.95 19.59 -15.66
CA ILE A 564 1.77 20.95 -15.16
C ILE A 564 1.51 21.87 -16.35
N SER A 565 0.24 22.22 -16.57
CA SER A 565 -0.18 23.04 -17.72
C SER A 565 -0.68 24.41 -17.27
N ASN A 566 -0.36 25.46 -18.04
CA ASN A 566 -0.92 26.80 -17.88
C ASN A 566 -0.81 27.35 -16.44
N SER A 567 0.22 26.96 -15.69
CA SER A 567 0.29 27.19 -14.24
C SER A 567 1.39 28.17 -13.86
N THR A 568 1.25 28.82 -12.70
CA THR A 568 2.22 29.81 -12.20
C THR A 568 2.36 29.77 -10.69
N ASP A 569 3.59 29.94 -10.19
CA ASP A 569 3.89 29.94 -8.75
C ASP A 569 3.46 28.63 -8.07
N VAL A 570 3.92 27.49 -8.60
CA VAL A 570 3.62 26.16 -8.05
C VAL A 570 4.86 25.55 -7.41
N LEU A 571 4.73 25.16 -6.13
CA LEU A 571 5.75 24.41 -5.39
C LEU A 571 5.35 22.94 -5.29
N VAL A 572 6.19 22.04 -5.77
CA VAL A 572 6.07 20.59 -5.62
C VAL A 572 7.19 20.07 -4.71
N SER A 573 6.86 19.32 -3.66
CA SER A 573 7.87 18.83 -2.69
C SER A 573 7.52 17.46 -2.11
N ASP A 574 8.53 16.69 -1.72
CA ASP A 574 8.36 15.46 -0.92
C ASP A 574 7.47 14.40 -1.60
N MET A 575 7.58 14.28 -2.93
CA MET A 575 6.81 13.32 -3.72
C MET A 575 7.55 11.99 -3.85
N THR A 576 6.81 10.89 -3.90
CA THR A 576 7.37 9.56 -4.20
C THR A 576 6.66 8.95 -5.39
N MET A 577 7.35 8.75 -6.51
CA MET A 577 6.78 8.23 -7.76
C MET A 577 7.43 6.91 -8.12
N LEU A 578 6.64 5.84 -8.24
CA LEU A 578 7.18 4.50 -8.45
C LEU A 578 6.43 3.74 -9.55
N VAL A 579 7.19 3.29 -10.55
CA VAL A 579 6.78 2.25 -11.49
C VAL A 579 7.13 0.89 -10.90
N GLY A 580 6.12 0.04 -10.72
CA GLY A 580 6.27 -1.32 -10.21
C GLY A 580 6.79 -2.31 -11.26
N SER A 581 6.68 -3.61 -10.94
CA SER A 581 7.11 -4.69 -11.84
C SER A 581 6.38 -4.68 -13.18
N GLN A 582 7.11 -4.88 -14.27
CA GLN A 582 6.63 -4.80 -15.65
C GLN A 582 6.65 -6.18 -16.31
N LEU A 583 5.72 -6.43 -17.25
CA LEU A 583 5.77 -7.59 -18.13
C LEU A 583 6.80 -7.37 -19.25
N THR A 584 7.62 -8.39 -19.53
CA THR A 584 8.67 -8.32 -20.57
C THR A 584 8.12 -7.94 -21.95
N GLY A 585 6.89 -8.35 -22.30
CA GLY A 585 6.23 -8.01 -23.56
C GLY A 585 5.36 -6.75 -23.53
N ALA A 586 5.26 -6.08 -22.38
CA ALA A 586 4.45 -4.89 -22.20
C ALA A 586 5.08 -3.97 -21.15
N PRO A 587 6.27 -3.41 -21.45
CA PRO A 587 6.98 -2.51 -20.53
C PRO A 587 6.20 -1.22 -20.32
N ALA A 588 6.42 -0.60 -19.16
CA ALA A 588 5.97 0.77 -18.94
C ALA A 588 6.70 1.68 -19.93
N LYS A 589 5.95 2.55 -20.61
CA LYS A 589 6.52 3.55 -21.55
C LYS A 589 5.92 4.90 -21.27
N ASN A 590 6.70 5.97 -21.47
CA ASN A 590 6.26 7.34 -21.24
C ASN A 590 5.71 7.52 -19.83
N THR A 591 6.49 7.08 -18.82
CA THR A 591 6.13 7.26 -17.41
C THR A 591 6.85 8.47 -16.83
N ASP A 592 6.84 9.56 -17.58
CA ASP A 592 7.50 10.83 -17.25
C ASP A 592 7.09 11.30 -15.85
N GLY A 593 8.05 11.78 -15.05
CA GLY A 593 7.79 12.23 -13.68
C GLY A 593 6.96 13.51 -13.68
N TRP A 594 7.50 14.56 -14.30
CA TRP A 594 6.79 15.81 -14.54
C TRP A 594 7.03 16.35 -15.94
N ASP A 595 5.95 16.61 -16.66
CA ASP A 595 5.97 17.44 -17.86
C ASP A 595 5.47 18.84 -17.51
N ILE A 596 6.30 19.84 -17.71
CA ILE A 596 5.96 21.25 -17.51
C ILE A 596 5.64 21.85 -18.86
N TYR A 597 4.46 22.44 -19.02
CA TYR A 597 3.97 22.95 -20.28
C TYR A 597 3.28 24.30 -20.07
N ARG A 598 3.65 25.32 -20.85
CA ARG A 598 3.05 26.67 -20.79
C ARG A 598 2.94 27.21 -19.37
N SER A 599 3.98 27.03 -18.58
CA SER A 599 3.98 27.33 -17.15
C SER A 599 5.23 28.12 -16.77
N SER A 600 5.09 28.95 -15.73
CA SER A 600 6.18 29.80 -15.24
C SER A 600 6.29 29.76 -13.72
N ASN A 601 7.45 30.12 -13.17
CA ASN A 601 7.66 30.15 -11.71
C ASN A 601 7.29 28.82 -11.05
N ILE A 602 7.98 27.75 -11.42
CA ILE A 602 7.73 26.41 -10.90
C ILE A 602 8.94 25.95 -10.08
N VAL A 603 8.69 25.33 -8.93
CA VAL A 603 9.73 24.68 -8.12
C VAL A 603 9.35 23.23 -7.91
N ILE A 604 10.23 22.29 -8.30
CA ILE A 604 10.08 20.86 -8.02
C ILE A 604 11.27 20.42 -7.17
N GLN A 605 11.00 19.88 -5.98
CA GLN A 605 12.07 19.53 -5.05
C GLN A 605 11.87 18.26 -4.23
N ASN A 606 12.96 17.79 -3.62
CA ASN A 606 12.99 16.78 -2.55
C ASN A 606 12.14 15.54 -2.83
N SER A 607 12.24 14.99 -4.04
CA SER A 607 11.35 13.91 -4.48
C SER A 607 12.14 12.72 -5.02
N VAL A 608 11.55 11.53 -4.88
CA VAL A 608 12.13 10.26 -5.33
C VAL A 608 11.29 9.71 -6.48
N ILE A 609 11.96 9.41 -7.60
CA ILE A 609 11.31 9.04 -8.86
C ILE A 609 11.97 7.77 -9.39
N VAL A 610 11.17 6.72 -9.51
CA VAL A 610 11.54 5.48 -10.19
C VAL A 610 10.59 5.30 -11.35
N ASN A 611 11.08 5.57 -12.56
CA ASN A 611 10.27 5.55 -13.77
C ASN A 611 11.03 4.93 -14.95
N THR A 612 10.50 5.11 -16.17
CA THR A 612 11.06 4.57 -17.41
C THR A 612 11.16 5.61 -18.52
N ASP A 613 11.01 6.89 -18.20
CA ASP A 613 11.11 8.01 -19.15
C ASP A 613 11.65 9.27 -18.45
N ASP A 614 11.53 10.46 -19.03
CA ASP A 614 12.05 11.71 -18.46
C ASP A 614 11.68 11.88 -16.97
N CYS A 615 12.65 12.27 -16.13
CA CYS A 615 12.38 12.51 -14.71
C CYS A 615 11.64 13.84 -14.56
N VAL A 616 12.15 14.88 -15.24
CA VAL A 616 11.45 16.14 -15.48
C VAL A 616 11.65 16.50 -16.95
N SER A 617 10.58 16.96 -17.61
CA SER A 617 10.58 17.37 -19.00
C SER A 617 10.05 18.80 -19.13
N PHE A 618 10.86 19.71 -19.68
CA PHE A 618 10.46 21.09 -19.94
C PHE A 618 9.91 21.19 -21.37
N LYS A 619 8.58 21.18 -21.50
CA LYS A 619 7.87 21.31 -22.77
C LYS A 619 7.75 22.80 -23.15
N PRO A 620 7.19 23.13 -24.34
CA PRO A 620 7.11 24.51 -24.80
C PRO A 620 6.50 25.48 -23.80
N ASN A 621 7.07 26.68 -23.75
CA ASN A 621 6.72 27.79 -22.87
C ASN A 621 6.86 27.46 -21.38
N SER A 622 7.93 26.73 -21.03
CA SER A 622 8.36 26.53 -19.64
C SER A 622 9.41 27.57 -19.27
N THR A 623 9.11 28.45 -18.32
CA THR A 623 10.02 29.56 -17.96
C THR A 623 10.21 29.67 -16.45
N GLN A 624 11.36 30.17 -16.00
CA GLN A 624 11.63 30.43 -14.57
C GLN A 624 11.35 29.19 -13.69
N VAL A 625 12.02 28.08 -13.99
CA VAL A 625 11.80 26.80 -13.29
C VAL A 625 13.05 26.38 -12.52
N VAL A 626 12.85 25.99 -11.26
CA VAL A 626 13.87 25.38 -10.41
C VAL A 626 13.54 23.91 -10.18
N VAL A 627 14.52 23.03 -10.42
CA VAL A 627 14.43 21.61 -10.10
C VAL A 627 15.58 21.26 -9.17
N GLN A 628 15.29 20.75 -7.96
CA GLN A 628 16.35 20.54 -6.96
C GLN A 628 16.18 19.37 -6.01
N GLY A 629 17.28 18.72 -5.62
CA GLY A 629 17.23 17.67 -4.59
C GLY A 629 16.42 16.45 -5.00
N LEU A 630 16.44 16.08 -6.29
CA LEU A 630 15.73 14.89 -6.79
C LEU A 630 16.65 13.67 -6.83
N ASP A 631 16.06 12.51 -6.57
CA ASP A 631 16.66 11.19 -6.79
C ASP A 631 15.86 10.45 -7.87
N CYS A 632 16.43 10.35 -9.06
CA CYS A 632 15.80 9.78 -10.24
C CYS A 632 16.47 8.45 -10.62
N THR A 633 15.70 7.38 -10.80
CA THR A 633 16.21 6.06 -11.20
C THR A 633 15.45 5.50 -12.40
N GLY A 634 16.18 4.96 -13.40
CA GLY A 634 15.61 4.29 -14.57
C GLY A 634 15.09 5.23 -15.67
N SER A 635 15.42 6.51 -15.56
CA SER A 635 14.84 7.61 -16.33
C SER A 635 15.49 7.84 -17.72
N HIS A 636 14.97 8.79 -18.49
CA HIS A 636 15.62 9.40 -19.65
C HIS A 636 16.24 10.78 -19.37
N GLY A 637 16.29 11.19 -18.10
CA GLY A 637 17.02 12.37 -17.66
C GLY A 637 16.15 13.56 -17.29
N ILE A 638 16.81 14.67 -16.96
CA ILE A 638 16.19 15.98 -16.82
C ILE A 638 16.27 16.66 -18.19
N SER A 639 15.16 16.59 -18.92
CA SER A 639 15.08 16.87 -20.36
C SER A 639 14.47 18.23 -20.65
N VAL A 640 15.15 19.09 -21.40
CA VAL A 640 14.52 20.17 -22.15
C VAL A 640 13.97 19.61 -23.46
N GLY A 641 12.64 19.68 -23.62
CA GLY A 641 11.93 19.32 -24.84
C GLY A 641 11.10 18.03 -24.81
N SER A 642 10.71 17.48 -25.96
CA SER A 642 11.17 17.87 -27.28
C SER A 642 10.56 19.20 -27.73
N LEU A 643 11.38 20.03 -28.37
CA LEU A 643 10.99 21.35 -28.91
C LEU A 643 11.20 21.40 -30.43
N GLY A 644 10.52 22.33 -31.10
CA GLY A 644 10.61 22.51 -32.55
C GLY A 644 9.84 21.45 -33.35
N GLN A 645 8.96 20.69 -32.70
CA GLN A 645 8.28 19.54 -33.33
C GLN A 645 7.28 19.96 -34.41
N TYR A 646 6.53 21.04 -34.19
CA TYR A 646 5.41 21.42 -35.04
C TYR A 646 5.75 22.66 -35.86
N GLN A 647 5.70 22.56 -37.18
CA GLN A 647 5.97 23.67 -38.08
C GLN A 647 4.90 24.75 -37.95
N GLY A 648 5.33 26.01 -37.79
CA GLY A 648 4.44 27.15 -37.54
C GLY A 648 4.26 27.47 -36.05
N GLU A 649 4.64 26.55 -35.17
CA GLU A 649 4.69 26.81 -33.73
C GLU A 649 6.05 27.38 -33.32
N THR A 650 6.05 28.13 -32.22
CA THR A 650 7.27 28.68 -31.58
C THR A 650 7.35 28.17 -30.15
N ASP A 651 8.40 27.41 -29.86
CA ASP A 651 8.62 26.78 -28.57
C ASP A 651 9.70 27.53 -27.78
N LEU A 652 9.32 28.20 -26.69
CA LEU A 652 10.26 28.94 -25.83
C LEU A 652 10.52 28.18 -24.53
N VAL A 653 11.78 28.02 -24.14
CA VAL A 653 12.18 27.52 -22.83
C VAL A 653 13.33 28.36 -22.30
N GLU A 654 13.13 29.02 -21.17
CA GLU A 654 14.13 29.94 -20.64
C GLU A 654 14.17 29.99 -19.11
N ASP A 655 15.31 30.41 -18.55
CA ASP A 655 15.52 30.60 -17.12
C ASP A 655 15.27 29.32 -16.30
N LEU A 656 16.03 28.27 -16.63
CA LEU A 656 15.97 27.00 -15.91
C LEU A 656 17.18 26.81 -15.02
N TYR A 657 16.95 26.40 -13.77
CA TYR A 657 18.03 26.09 -12.83
C TYR A 657 17.81 24.70 -12.21
N ILE A 658 18.61 23.73 -12.67
CA ILE A 658 18.59 22.34 -12.24
C ILE A 658 19.77 22.14 -11.30
N TYR A 659 19.50 21.81 -10.04
CA TYR A 659 20.51 21.85 -8.99
C TYR A 659 20.48 20.63 -8.06
N ASN A 660 21.63 20.05 -7.75
CA ASN A 660 21.74 18.99 -6.74
C ASN A 660 20.83 17.78 -7.06
N ILE A 661 21.07 17.15 -8.20
CA ILE A 661 20.30 15.98 -8.66
C ILE A 661 21.17 14.72 -8.58
N THR A 662 20.59 13.62 -8.15
CA THR A 662 21.18 12.29 -8.31
C THR A 662 20.39 11.52 -9.36
N MET A 663 21.10 10.93 -10.32
CA MET A 663 20.49 10.14 -11.39
C MET A 663 21.17 8.79 -11.49
N THR A 664 20.37 7.73 -11.48
CA THR A 664 20.84 6.35 -11.47
C THR A 664 20.22 5.53 -12.60
N ASN A 665 21.04 4.75 -13.32
CA ASN A 665 20.58 3.81 -14.36
C ASN A 665 19.69 4.47 -15.43
N ALA A 666 20.02 5.69 -15.86
CA ALA A 666 19.26 6.43 -16.87
C ALA A 666 19.94 6.40 -18.24
N GLY A 667 19.16 6.67 -19.30
CA GLY A 667 19.71 6.86 -20.64
C GLY A 667 20.59 8.11 -20.71
N ASP A 668 20.00 9.28 -20.48
CA ASP A 668 20.72 10.55 -20.38
C ASP A 668 20.51 11.14 -18.98
N PHE A 669 21.47 11.91 -18.48
CA PHE A 669 21.30 12.64 -17.22
C PHE A 669 20.80 14.06 -17.45
N ALA A 670 21.63 14.97 -17.96
CA ALA A 670 21.18 16.29 -18.43
C ALA A 670 20.93 16.22 -19.94
N ARG A 671 19.72 16.58 -20.40
CA ARG A 671 19.33 16.40 -21.80
C ARG A 671 18.64 17.62 -22.39
N ILE A 672 19.00 17.99 -23.62
CA ILE A 672 18.28 18.97 -24.45
C ILE A 672 17.99 18.31 -25.79
N LYS A 673 16.70 18.17 -26.15
CA LYS A 673 16.23 17.49 -27.36
C LYS A 673 15.37 18.41 -28.22
N VAL A 674 15.86 18.73 -29.40
CA VAL A 674 15.22 19.63 -30.38
C VAL A 674 15.11 18.91 -31.72
N TRP A 675 13.96 19.05 -32.36
CA TRP A 675 13.72 18.49 -33.70
C TRP A 675 14.49 19.28 -34.77
N PRO A 676 14.94 18.61 -35.84
CA PRO A 676 15.57 19.28 -36.97
C PRO A 676 14.58 20.14 -37.76
N GLY A 677 15.09 20.84 -38.76
CA GLY A 677 14.27 21.51 -39.78
C GLY A 677 13.58 20.51 -40.70
N VAL A 678 12.83 21.06 -41.67
CA VAL A 678 12.16 20.28 -42.72
C VAL A 678 12.54 20.79 -44.09
N PRO A 679 12.40 19.97 -45.14
CA PRO A 679 12.64 20.41 -46.51
C PRO A 679 11.80 21.66 -46.89
N PRO A 680 12.31 22.57 -47.72
CA PRO A 680 11.68 23.87 -48.01
C PRO A 680 10.23 23.83 -48.52
N ASN A 681 9.80 22.72 -49.12
CA ASN A 681 8.47 22.56 -49.71
C ASN A 681 7.49 21.77 -48.81
N VAL A 682 7.88 21.42 -47.60
CA VAL A 682 7.00 20.78 -46.61
C VAL A 682 6.29 21.86 -45.82
N THR A 683 4.95 21.74 -45.72
CA THR A 683 4.10 22.63 -44.92
C THR A 683 3.27 21.80 -43.94
N GLY A 684 3.00 22.33 -42.75
CA GLY A 684 2.22 21.65 -41.71
C GLY A 684 2.90 20.42 -41.09
N SER A 685 4.24 20.34 -41.09
CA SER A 685 4.97 19.22 -40.49
C SER A 685 4.70 19.07 -38.98
N THR A 686 4.52 17.82 -38.54
CA THR A 686 4.42 17.42 -37.12
C THR A 686 5.68 16.71 -36.61
N SER A 687 6.77 16.78 -37.38
CA SER A 687 8.03 16.07 -37.11
C SER A 687 9.24 16.93 -37.46
N GLY A 688 9.22 18.17 -36.97
CA GLY A 688 10.28 19.17 -37.13
C GLY A 688 9.83 20.42 -37.87
N GLY A 689 10.72 21.41 -37.93
CA GLY A 689 10.51 22.69 -38.61
C GLY A 689 9.84 23.78 -37.76
N GLY A 690 9.59 23.52 -36.47
CA GLY A 690 9.16 24.53 -35.51
C GLY A 690 10.25 25.54 -35.21
N LEU A 691 9.84 26.73 -34.78
CA LEU A 691 10.73 27.80 -34.32
C LEU A 691 10.89 27.74 -32.80
N GLY A 692 11.83 28.51 -32.25
CA GLY A 692 11.92 28.62 -30.80
C GLY A 692 13.26 29.09 -30.30
N LEU A 693 13.40 29.03 -28.98
CA LEU A 693 14.60 29.39 -28.26
C LEU A 693 14.70 28.55 -26.98
N VAL A 694 15.89 28.03 -26.71
CA VAL A 694 16.30 27.54 -25.39
C VAL A 694 17.39 28.48 -24.89
N ARG A 695 17.14 29.20 -23.79
CA ARG A 695 18.10 30.18 -23.25
C ARG A 695 18.27 30.08 -21.74
N ASN A 696 19.47 30.37 -21.24
CA ASN A 696 19.73 30.53 -19.80
C ASN A 696 19.31 29.27 -19.00
N VAL A 697 19.92 28.15 -19.34
CA VAL A 697 19.68 26.85 -18.69
C VAL A 697 20.95 26.42 -17.97
N THR A 698 20.86 26.24 -16.66
CA THR A 698 21.98 25.75 -15.85
C THR A 698 21.67 24.40 -15.24
N TYR A 699 22.58 23.45 -15.43
CA TYR A 699 22.66 22.19 -14.69
C TYR A 699 23.88 22.24 -13.78
N GLU A 700 23.67 22.20 -12.47
CA GLU A 700 24.74 22.37 -11.48
C GLU A 700 24.69 21.32 -10.36
N ASN A 701 25.86 20.82 -9.95
CA ASN A 701 26.02 19.84 -8.88
C ASN A 701 25.22 18.56 -9.16
N MET A 702 25.69 17.81 -10.16
CA MET A 702 24.97 16.68 -10.75
C MET A 702 25.73 15.38 -10.46
N HIS A 703 25.08 14.43 -9.77
CA HIS A 703 25.71 13.14 -9.40
C HIS A 703 25.17 11.98 -10.25
N SER A 704 26.04 11.44 -11.10
CA SER A 704 25.75 10.35 -12.03
C SER A 704 26.12 8.99 -11.45
N VAL A 705 25.21 8.03 -11.53
CA VAL A 705 25.45 6.63 -11.17
C VAL A 705 24.99 5.72 -12.31
N ASN A 706 25.94 5.20 -13.10
CA ASN A 706 25.65 4.24 -14.15
C ASN A 706 24.63 4.74 -15.22
N ASN A 707 24.70 6.02 -15.60
CA ASN A 707 23.89 6.58 -16.69
C ASN A 707 24.62 6.42 -18.04
N ASP A 708 23.90 6.22 -19.15
CA ASP A 708 24.57 5.99 -20.44
C ASP A 708 25.32 7.25 -20.93
N HIS A 709 24.69 8.42 -20.83
CA HIS A 709 25.30 9.74 -21.05
C HIS A 709 25.05 10.69 -19.88
N VAL A 710 26.04 11.51 -19.51
CA VAL A 710 25.85 12.55 -18.48
C VAL A 710 25.34 13.88 -19.03
N ILE A 711 25.71 14.23 -20.26
CA ILE A 711 25.22 15.42 -20.95
C ILE A 711 24.91 15.03 -22.39
N SER A 712 23.71 15.40 -22.83
CA SER A 712 23.19 15.10 -24.16
C SER A 712 22.48 16.35 -24.70
N VAL A 713 23.04 16.99 -25.71
CA VAL A 713 22.42 18.12 -26.43
C VAL A 713 22.26 17.69 -27.87
N SER A 714 21.03 17.66 -28.38
CA SER A 714 20.75 17.26 -29.76
C SER A 714 19.69 18.14 -30.40
N GLN A 715 20.03 18.72 -31.56
CA GLN A 715 19.07 19.30 -32.50
C GLN A 715 18.69 18.36 -33.65
N CYS A 716 19.10 17.09 -33.55
CA CYS A 716 18.87 16.06 -34.55
C CYS A 716 17.92 14.98 -34.01
N TYR A 717 17.01 15.36 -33.12
CA TYR A 717 16.08 14.42 -32.49
C TYR A 717 15.21 13.73 -33.56
N TYR A 718 15.21 12.40 -33.55
CA TYR A 718 14.59 11.53 -34.57
C TYR A 718 15.08 11.73 -36.03
N ALA A 719 16.18 12.44 -36.27
CA ALA A 719 16.81 12.48 -37.58
C ALA A 719 17.39 11.09 -37.94
N LYS A 720 17.31 10.71 -39.23
CA LYS A 720 17.83 9.41 -39.71
C LYS A 720 19.36 9.32 -39.66
N SER A 721 20.04 10.44 -39.81
CA SER A 721 21.50 10.57 -39.74
C SER A 721 21.88 12.03 -39.48
N GLN A 722 23.15 12.25 -39.10
CA GLN A 722 23.69 13.60 -38.97
C GLN A 722 23.63 14.37 -40.28
N ASP A 723 23.91 13.73 -41.42
CA ASP A 723 23.86 14.38 -42.74
C ASP A 723 22.46 14.86 -43.09
N ALA A 724 21.43 14.06 -42.76
CA ALA A 724 20.04 14.45 -42.98
C ALA A 724 19.64 15.65 -42.10
N CYS A 725 20.18 15.72 -40.88
CA CYS A 725 19.99 16.84 -39.96
C CYS A 725 20.71 18.10 -40.47
N ASN A 726 21.95 17.98 -40.94
CA ASN A 726 22.74 19.09 -41.48
C ASN A 726 22.13 19.65 -42.77
N GLN A 727 21.47 18.82 -43.57
CA GLN A 727 20.78 19.25 -44.79
C GLN A 727 19.58 20.16 -44.48
N TYR A 728 18.90 19.91 -43.36
CA TYR A 728 17.73 20.66 -42.91
C TYR A 728 17.91 21.05 -41.43
N PRO A 729 18.77 22.05 -41.14
CA PRO A 729 19.07 22.42 -39.78
C PRO A 729 17.83 22.89 -39.03
N SER A 730 17.84 22.70 -37.71
CA SER A 730 16.84 23.26 -36.80
C SER A 730 16.72 24.77 -37.00
N LYS A 731 15.51 25.29 -36.82
CA LYS A 731 15.26 26.74 -36.78
C LYS A 731 15.19 27.29 -35.36
N LEU A 732 15.24 26.41 -34.36
CA LEU A 732 15.25 26.74 -32.95
C LEU A 732 16.69 26.92 -32.48
N VAL A 733 16.96 28.02 -31.77
CA VAL A 733 18.30 28.39 -31.27
C VAL A 733 18.48 27.90 -29.84
N ILE A 734 19.64 27.30 -29.53
CA ILE A 734 20.04 26.94 -28.18
C ILE A 734 21.18 27.85 -27.76
N GLU A 735 21.02 28.60 -26.68
CA GLU A 735 22.09 29.47 -26.20
C GLU A 735 22.14 29.65 -24.68
N ASP A 736 23.28 30.12 -24.18
CA ASP A 736 23.51 30.38 -22.75
C ASP A 736 23.19 29.15 -21.88
N ILE A 737 23.87 28.04 -22.18
CA ILE A 737 23.70 26.78 -21.46
C ILE A 737 24.94 26.50 -20.63
N LEU A 738 24.77 26.27 -19.34
CA LEU A 738 25.86 25.95 -18.42
C LEU A 738 25.68 24.55 -17.83
N PHE A 739 26.65 23.67 -18.08
CA PHE A 739 26.80 22.40 -17.39
C PHE A 739 27.98 22.50 -16.44
N LYS A 740 27.72 22.41 -15.12
CA LYS A 740 28.72 22.67 -14.09
C LYS A 740 28.69 21.61 -12.98
N ASP A 741 29.87 21.23 -12.51
CA ASP A 741 30.05 20.36 -11.34
C ASP A 741 29.32 19.01 -11.47
N PHE A 742 29.69 18.25 -12.51
CA PHE A 742 29.20 16.88 -12.70
C PHE A 742 30.19 15.88 -12.10
N GLN A 743 29.71 14.86 -11.42
CA GLN A 743 30.56 13.84 -10.79
C GLN A 743 29.95 12.43 -10.86
N GLY A 744 30.79 11.41 -10.73
CA GLY A 744 30.36 10.01 -10.63
C GLY A 744 30.76 9.16 -11.83
N THR A 745 29.88 8.27 -12.28
CA THR A 745 30.20 7.27 -13.33
C THR A 745 29.13 7.18 -14.42
N THR A 746 29.55 6.80 -15.63
CA THR A 746 28.64 6.35 -16.69
C THR A 746 28.47 4.84 -16.72
N SER A 747 27.55 4.35 -17.55
CA SER A 747 27.38 2.95 -17.87
C SER A 747 28.45 2.46 -18.87
N LYS A 748 28.50 1.14 -19.08
CA LYS A 748 29.41 0.52 -20.05
C LYS A 748 28.97 0.68 -21.50
N LYS A 749 27.76 1.18 -21.75
CA LYS A 749 27.10 1.08 -23.06
C LYS A 749 27.80 1.88 -24.16
N TYR A 750 28.30 3.07 -23.83
CA TYR A 750 28.98 3.96 -24.78
C TYR A 750 30.45 4.21 -24.43
N ASP A 751 31.02 3.44 -23.50
CA ASP A 751 32.39 3.60 -23.03
C ASP A 751 33.41 3.67 -24.19
N PRO A 752 34.30 4.71 -24.25
CA PRO A 752 34.56 5.75 -23.23
C PRO A 752 33.78 7.06 -23.43
N LYS A 753 32.81 7.11 -24.35
CA LYS A 753 31.99 8.28 -24.62
C LYS A 753 30.99 8.50 -23.48
N ILE A 754 31.12 9.64 -22.80
CA ILE A 754 30.26 9.99 -21.66
C ILE A 754 29.18 11.01 -21.98
N GLY A 755 29.22 11.64 -23.16
CA GLY A 755 28.18 12.58 -23.59
C GLY A 755 28.20 12.88 -25.08
N ASP A 756 27.16 13.59 -25.51
CA ASP A 756 26.92 13.95 -26.91
C ASP A 756 26.44 15.40 -27.00
N LEU A 757 27.13 16.22 -27.80
CA LEU A 757 26.84 17.62 -28.04
C LEU A 757 26.73 17.83 -29.56
N THR A 758 25.51 17.68 -30.08
CA THR A 758 25.21 17.69 -31.50
C THR A 758 24.25 18.80 -31.87
N CYS A 759 24.78 19.82 -32.55
CA CYS A 759 24.00 20.89 -33.14
C CYS A 759 23.81 20.69 -34.64
N SER A 760 22.67 21.13 -35.15
CA SER A 760 22.28 20.88 -36.55
C SER A 760 23.00 21.79 -37.55
N SER A 761 23.53 22.93 -37.08
CA SER A 761 24.38 23.86 -37.81
C SER A 761 25.26 24.64 -36.81
N PRO A 762 26.42 25.20 -37.21
CA PRO A 762 27.22 26.09 -36.35
C PRO A 762 26.49 27.35 -35.88
N ASP A 763 25.42 27.75 -36.58
CA ASP A 763 24.72 29.03 -36.37
C ASP A 763 23.51 28.95 -35.43
N VAL A 764 23.28 27.81 -34.77
CA VAL A 764 22.06 27.57 -33.98
C VAL A 764 22.33 27.10 -32.55
N CYS A 765 23.61 26.98 -32.18
CA CYS A 765 24.07 26.71 -30.83
C CYS A 765 25.15 27.71 -30.45
N HIS A 766 24.91 28.47 -29.38
CA HIS A 766 25.82 29.54 -28.95
C HIS A 766 26.06 29.44 -27.44
N ASN A 767 27.27 29.78 -27.00
CA ASN A 767 27.58 29.92 -25.57
C ASN A 767 27.15 28.71 -24.71
N ILE A 768 27.42 27.49 -25.19
CA ILE A 768 27.32 26.29 -24.37
C ILE A 768 28.64 26.11 -23.63
N GLU A 769 28.59 26.06 -22.31
CA GLU A 769 29.76 25.97 -21.45
C GLU A 769 29.71 24.71 -20.59
N VAL A 770 30.86 24.03 -20.52
CA VAL A 770 31.03 22.79 -19.76
C VAL A 770 32.19 22.94 -18.80
N VAL A 771 31.90 22.91 -17.49
CA VAL A 771 32.87 23.23 -16.42
C VAL A 771 32.85 22.15 -15.35
N ASN A 772 34.05 21.71 -14.94
CA ASN A 772 34.25 20.76 -13.85
C ASN A 772 33.43 19.45 -14.02
N ILE A 773 33.72 18.71 -15.09
CA ILE A 773 33.10 17.40 -15.35
C ILE A 773 34.04 16.29 -14.86
N ASN A 774 33.80 15.83 -13.64
CA ASN A 774 34.55 14.76 -12.99
C ASN A 774 33.79 13.42 -13.04
N VAL A 775 33.42 13.00 -14.25
CA VAL A 775 32.70 11.75 -14.50
C VAL A 775 33.62 10.75 -15.17
N THR A 776 33.63 9.51 -14.70
CA THR A 776 34.52 8.46 -15.18
C THR A 776 33.76 7.33 -15.90
N PRO A 777 34.22 6.90 -17.09
CA PRO A 777 33.70 5.70 -17.71
C PRO A 777 34.22 4.44 -16.99
N PRO A 778 33.47 3.33 -16.99
CA PRO A 778 33.86 2.11 -16.27
C PRO A 778 35.20 1.52 -16.68
N SER A 779 35.67 1.73 -17.91
CA SER A 779 36.97 1.26 -18.39
C SER A 779 38.17 2.00 -17.79
N GLY A 780 37.96 3.16 -17.14
CA GLY A 780 39.02 4.04 -16.67
C GLY A 780 39.78 4.77 -17.78
N LYS A 781 39.36 4.65 -19.05
CA LYS A 781 39.89 5.46 -20.16
C LYS A 781 39.52 6.93 -19.97
N ALA A 782 40.25 7.81 -20.64
CA ALA A 782 39.92 9.23 -20.68
C ALA A 782 38.50 9.43 -21.23
N ALA A 783 37.68 10.19 -20.51
CA ALA A 783 36.32 10.48 -20.89
C ALA A 783 36.27 11.35 -22.16
N VAL A 784 35.39 11.01 -23.10
CA VAL A 784 35.24 11.75 -24.37
C VAL A 784 33.78 12.11 -24.64
N PHE A 785 33.59 13.18 -25.41
CA PHE A 785 32.30 13.65 -25.90
C PHE A 785 32.25 13.55 -27.43
N ASN A 786 31.08 13.24 -27.97
CA ASN A 786 30.80 13.54 -29.38
C ASN A 786 30.49 15.03 -29.50
N CYS A 787 31.12 15.74 -30.42
CA CYS A 787 30.91 17.18 -30.60
C CYS A 787 30.71 17.52 -32.08
N VAL A 788 29.53 18.02 -32.45
CA VAL A 788 29.19 18.39 -33.82
C VAL A 788 28.63 19.81 -33.85
N ASN A 789 29.21 20.67 -34.67
CA ASN A 789 28.79 22.06 -34.87
C ASN A 789 28.79 22.93 -33.58
N MET A 790 29.87 22.86 -32.80
CA MET A 790 30.01 23.52 -31.49
C MET A 790 30.96 24.73 -31.50
N GLN A 791 31.20 25.37 -32.65
CA GLN A 791 32.22 26.42 -32.83
C GLN A 791 31.99 27.68 -31.98
N GLY A 792 30.76 27.92 -31.50
CA GLY A 792 30.38 29.04 -30.64
C GLY A 792 30.39 28.75 -29.13
N SER A 793 30.95 27.62 -28.69
CA SER A 793 30.79 27.08 -27.32
C SER A 793 32.14 26.90 -26.61
N ASN A 794 32.15 27.07 -25.28
CA ASN A 794 33.36 26.90 -24.46
C ASN A 794 33.50 25.46 -23.94
N LEU A 795 34.23 24.63 -24.70
CA LEU A 795 34.44 23.21 -24.41
C LEU A 795 35.86 22.87 -23.93
N ARG A 796 36.64 23.86 -23.47
CA ARG A 796 38.08 23.70 -23.15
C ARG A 796 38.39 22.64 -22.08
N ASN A 797 37.40 22.30 -21.25
CA ASN A 797 37.55 21.34 -20.14
C ASN A 797 37.14 19.91 -20.49
N ILE A 798 36.73 19.64 -21.74
CA ILE A 798 36.35 18.30 -22.20
C ILE A 798 37.10 17.92 -23.48
N THR A 799 37.19 16.62 -23.75
CA THR A 799 37.77 16.09 -24.99
C THR A 799 36.66 15.75 -25.96
N CYS A 800 36.65 16.37 -27.14
CA CYS A 800 35.79 15.99 -28.26
C CYS A 800 36.48 14.92 -29.13
N ALA A 801 35.77 13.84 -29.44
CA ALA A 801 36.25 12.70 -30.22
C ALA A 801 35.98 12.83 -31.72
#